data_AF-A0A179GGN6-F1
#
_entry.id   AF-A0A179GGN6-F1
#
_cell.length_a   1.000
_cell.length_b   1.000
_cell.length_c   1.000
_cell.angle_alpha   90.00
_cell.angle_beta   90.00
_cell.angle_gamma   90.00
#
_symmetry.space_group_name_H-M   'P 1'
#
loop_
_entity.id
_entity.type
_entity.pdbx_description
1 polymer ?
#
loop_
_entity_poly.entity_id
_entity_poly.type
_entity_poly.pdbx_seq_one_letter_code
_entity_poly.pdbx_strand_id
1 'polypeptide(L)'
;MASVGLRNTPDAMHVSIVVAGLAAMCKAATTPAAAAGGNSTADRVDRRISKEFNPYTGYNPYTGPPLRPSHAGYSAPNWPLYHCGCNNKLDERDLRLAKNGFYDQLHVSGSGLKFTGKSMYSISGSCVVFACRWNDTNKEAATTDIITQAMMDIWDQCGGNTAGTVSVVHNDKKPQDGYGFWLGYMRYEKGLDFCKGADSSPARDCFRRPKSTPIAMMSCISVVVAIAATALWQGAAAGHTLDLSDQAWQLQNLPLNISVPGQVPSHVHLDLHDAQVIGDPYFGLNDFNLRWVALANWTYTTKITGLKRANTSDDLLTYILFNGLDTFADISFCGKHIASTDNQFRQWRFDVSDAVRSCASERPELGVSFASAPSMAEYLASQPGAETWPWGIEGWFEFPHRAFIRKEQSDFGWDWGPAFAPAGIWQKAWIVQLAPDEVYVPNSALDLYREGQINDLPPDQVADWVLNCSIDALNSFPKGAEMKFTVKDATGGTISTGHLTNITNAGDVITGSATLDAEKYKLWWPAGMGAQNLYNITVDVVKQNKTLASVTKRTGFRTIVLNMGEITDEQLAQGIAPGNNWHFEINGHEFYAKGSNFIPPDAFWPRVTPDRIRTLFRSVVAGNQNMLRVWASGAYSPDFMYDAADEMGILLWSEFEFGDALYPVTEDFLENVRQEAVYQVRRTNHHPSLALWAGGNELESLELPGVNASAPEEYDRYLHEYETLFLETLLPAVYGNSRSITYIPSSTENGYLSFNWSRPIPIIERYNNKTEGSLYGDTDHYNYNYRQAFNISTYPVGRFANEFGFHSMPSLATWREALPEDELYFNSSTIMLRNHHYPAGGLNITNYDNSSKGMAEMTLAVTEYYPLPDKADPIANFSSWCHATQIFQADFYKSQIQFYRAGSGGRERQLGSLYWQLEDIWQAPTWAGIEYSGRWKVLHYVAKDIYESVILAPIFNQSSGILDVYAISDLWSEVKGSATLGWVGWDGRLLNHTIGESESTTGVPPSLVGQKDVQFTIGAINSTLLTSFNMTKLAESESFNATECLFVANLTAIGTPINSKATKTYRHTNTFTPTPLSSAALVDPGLSIVHKKGGGAFEVTAKQGVSAWTWLSVSDKDASIIVSFEENAFLLNKGQTKLVKYSIISGSSPGWEDRVTADSIYGQGQRD
;
A
#
# COMPACT_ATOMS: atom_id res chain seq x y z
N MET A 1 16.04 59.54 31.25
CA MET A 1 16.34 60.99 31.31
C MET A 1 16.94 61.41 29.98
N ALA A 2 16.45 62.52 29.41
CA ALA A 2 17.10 63.51 28.54
C ALA A 2 18.25 63.05 27.60
N SER A 3 18.14 63.01 26.27
CA SER A 3 18.00 64.10 25.26
C SER A 3 19.33 64.58 24.66
N VAL A 4 19.44 64.54 23.32
CA VAL A 4 20.25 65.40 22.41
C VAL A 4 21.79 65.21 22.48
N GLY A 5 22.58 65.16 21.41
CA GLY A 5 22.39 65.28 19.97
C GLY A 5 23.74 65.56 19.26
N LEU A 6 23.86 65.05 18.03
CA LEU A 6 24.65 65.53 16.87
C LEU A 6 26.21 65.51 16.85
N ARG A 7 26.70 64.59 15.99
CA ARG A 7 27.68 64.72 14.86
C ARG A 7 29.09 65.30 15.08
N ASN A 8 30.13 64.47 14.85
CA ASN A 8 30.99 64.52 13.64
C ASN A 8 32.16 63.50 13.66
N THR A 9 32.25 62.71 12.57
CA THR A 9 33.45 62.20 11.84
C THR A 9 34.41 61.13 12.46
N PRO A 10 35.06 60.31 11.59
CA PRO A 10 35.26 58.87 11.81
C PRO A 10 36.72 58.46 12.11
N ASP A 11 36.91 57.15 12.31
CA ASP A 11 38.17 56.39 12.42
C ASP A 11 38.70 56.11 13.84
N ALA A 12 38.12 55.08 14.48
CA ALA A 12 38.86 54.13 15.31
C ALA A 12 38.04 52.82 15.44
N MET A 13 38.57 51.72 14.90
CA MET A 13 38.08 50.36 15.16
C MET A 13 38.35 50.00 16.63
N HIS A 14 37.29 49.91 17.44
CA HIS A 14 37.28 49.12 18.67
C HIS A 14 36.62 47.77 18.39
N VAL A 15 37.37 46.69 18.58
CA VAL A 15 36.83 45.32 18.66
C VAL A 15 36.56 45.01 20.13
N SER A 16 35.33 44.63 20.44
CA SER A 16 34.97 44.06 21.75
C SER A 16 34.28 42.72 21.52
N ILE A 17 34.81 41.69 22.17
CA ILE A 17 34.30 40.33 22.25
C ILE A 17 33.53 40.22 23.56
N VAL A 18 32.31 39.65 23.55
CA VAL A 18 31.55 39.33 24.77
C VAL A 18 31.21 37.84 24.75
N VAL A 19 31.64 37.12 25.80
CA VAL A 19 31.29 35.73 26.11
C VAL A 19 30.72 35.69 27.53
N ALA A 20 29.45 35.29 27.68
CA ALA A 20 28.79 34.72 28.88
C ALA A 20 27.26 34.70 28.61
N GLY A 21 26.44 33.71 28.98
CA GLY A 21 26.64 32.47 29.72
C GLY A 21 25.33 31.67 29.77
N LEU A 22 25.43 30.36 30.03
CA LEU A 22 24.33 29.40 30.14
C LEU A 22 24.37 28.82 31.56
N ALA A 23 23.60 29.39 32.50
CA ALA A 23 23.23 28.79 33.78
C ALA A 23 22.16 29.62 34.50
N ALA A 24 21.17 28.93 35.09
CA ALA A 24 19.99 29.42 35.83
C ALA A 24 18.76 29.72 34.93
N MET A 25 17.55 29.17 35.13
CA MET A 25 16.88 28.78 36.38
C MET A 25 15.75 27.75 36.17
N CYS A 26 15.56 26.85 37.14
CA CYS A 26 14.21 26.49 37.61
C CYS A 26 13.76 27.52 38.66
N LYS A 27 12.75 28.37 38.37
CA LYS A 27 11.61 28.72 39.24
C LYS A 27 10.79 29.92 38.70
N ALA A 28 9.51 29.61 38.45
CA ALA A 28 8.28 30.36 38.75
C ALA A 28 8.13 31.87 38.42
N ALA A 29 7.13 32.13 37.56
CA ALA A 29 5.98 33.05 37.68
C ALA A 29 6.21 34.52 38.08
N THR A 30 5.77 35.45 37.20
CA THR A 30 4.56 36.30 37.35
C THR A 30 4.46 37.32 36.19
N THR A 31 3.28 37.46 35.60
CA THR A 31 2.77 38.59 34.78
C THR A 31 2.64 39.88 35.64
N PRO A 32 2.33 41.12 35.12
CA PRO A 32 1.67 41.46 33.85
C PRO A 32 2.11 42.77 33.11
N ALA A 33 1.53 42.94 31.91
CA ALA A 33 0.91 44.15 31.32
C ALA A 33 1.69 45.23 30.53
N ALA A 34 1.06 45.55 29.39
CA ALA A 34 0.85 46.87 28.75
C ALA A 34 2.02 47.51 27.98
N ALA A 35 1.83 48.30 26.91
CA ALA A 35 0.73 48.58 25.99
C ALA A 35 1.29 49.53 24.92
N ALA A 36 0.55 49.67 23.81
CA ALA A 36 0.58 50.75 22.82
C ALA A 36 1.77 50.81 21.85
N GLY A 37 1.58 51.09 20.56
CA GLY A 37 0.36 51.43 19.82
C GLY A 37 0.71 52.25 18.57
N GLY A 38 -0.11 52.07 17.52
CA GLY A 38 -0.28 52.99 16.38
C GLY A 38 0.82 53.04 15.32
N ASN A 39 0.59 53.49 14.09
CA ASN A 39 -0.59 53.64 13.23
C ASN A 39 -0.05 54.27 11.93
N SER A 40 -0.45 53.81 10.74
CA SER A 40 -0.71 54.64 9.53
C SER A 40 -0.88 53.72 8.30
N THR A 41 -2.07 53.52 7.71
CA THR A 41 -2.74 54.38 6.69
C THR A 41 -1.78 54.88 5.62
N ALA A 42 -2.02 54.84 4.31
CA ALA A 42 -3.05 54.35 3.39
C ALA A 42 -2.48 54.71 2.00
N ASP A 43 -2.82 54.01 0.92
CA ASP A 43 -3.42 54.68 -0.26
C ASP A 43 -3.77 53.69 -1.38
N ARG A 44 -4.97 53.93 -1.92
CA ARG A 44 -5.52 53.36 -3.15
C ARG A 44 -5.14 54.26 -4.33
N VAL A 45 -4.90 53.65 -5.49
CA VAL A 45 -5.22 54.26 -6.80
C VAL A 45 -5.93 53.21 -7.66
N ASP A 46 -6.98 53.66 -8.33
CA ASP A 46 -7.97 52.92 -9.13
C ASP A 46 -7.82 53.26 -10.64
N ARG A 47 -8.32 52.33 -11.47
CA ARG A 47 -8.82 52.41 -12.88
C ARG A 47 -7.95 52.06 -14.11
N ARG A 48 -8.27 50.86 -14.64
CA ARG A 48 -8.88 50.48 -15.94
C ARG A 48 -8.40 51.07 -17.29
N ILE A 49 -8.17 50.17 -18.26
CA ILE A 49 -8.78 50.00 -19.64
C ILE A 49 -8.01 48.82 -20.32
N SER A 50 -8.55 47.59 -20.35
CA SER A 50 -9.28 46.87 -21.43
C SER A 50 -8.57 46.67 -22.78
N LYS A 51 -8.22 45.42 -23.15
CA LYS A 51 -8.94 44.53 -24.10
C LYS A 51 -8.08 43.34 -24.58
N GLU A 52 -8.80 42.23 -24.81
CA GLU A 52 -8.48 41.09 -25.68
C GLU A 52 -7.33 40.16 -25.29
N PHE A 53 -7.65 38.99 -24.74
CA PHE A 53 -7.30 37.68 -25.32
C PHE A 53 -8.09 36.58 -24.59
N ASN A 54 -8.97 35.91 -25.35
CA ASN A 54 -9.62 34.65 -25.01
C ASN A 54 -8.67 33.51 -25.44
N PRO A 55 -8.51 32.44 -24.65
CA PRO A 55 -8.76 31.14 -25.26
C PRO A 55 -9.41 30.13 -24.29
N TYR A 56 -10.65 29.75 -24.61
CA TYR A 56 -11.11 28.37 -24.52
C TYR A 56 -11.00 27.73 -25.91
N THR A 57 -10.17 26.70 -26.03
CA THR A 57 -10.37 25.54 -26.90
C THR A 57 -9.60 24.37 -26.31
N GLY A 58 -10.28 23.25 -26.08
CA GLY A 58 -9.78 22.08 -25.36
C GLY A 58 -8.52 21.48 -25.97
N TYR A 59 -7.68 20.93 -25.09
CA TYR A 59 -6.55 20.10 -25.45
C TYR A 59 -6.63 18.78 -24.68
N ASN A 60 -6.86 17.73 -25.46
CA ASN A 60 -6.60 16.33 -25.18
C ASN A 60 -5.08 16.10 -25.28
N PRO A 61 -4.37 15.55 -24.29
CA PRO A 61 -2.92 15.43 -24.36
C PRO A 61 -2.45 14.06 -24.86
N TYR A 62 -3.10 13.43 -25.84
CA TYR A 62 -2.45 12.36 -26.63
C TYR A 62 -2.91 12.42 -28.09
N THR A 63 -2.05 12.96 -28.97
CA THR A 63 -1.88 12.66 -30.42
C THR A 63 -1.17 13.79 -31.18
N GLY A 64 -0.05 13.47 -31.86
CA GLY A 64 0.54 14.29 -32.96
C GLY A 64 2.08 14.44 -32.96
N PRO A 65 2.80 14.15 -34.07
CA PRO A 65 4.22 13.81 -34.07
C PRO A 65 5.17 15.03 -34.10
N PRO A 66 6.37 14.97 -33.50
CA PRO A 66 7.38 16.00 -33.72
C PRO A 66 8.18 15.73 -34.99
N LEU A 67 8.16 16.73 -35.87
CA LEU A 67 9.03 16.89 -37.03
C LEU A 67 10.52 16.87 -36.65
N ARG A 68 11.34 16.18 -37.45
CA ARG A 68 12.81 16.25 -37.40
C ARG A 68 13.32 17.69 -37.51
N PRO A 69 14.37 18.06 -36.76
CA PRO A 69 15.35 19.03 -37.22
C PRO A 69 16.73 18.39 -37.39
N SER A 70 17.25 18.53 -38.60
CA SER A 70 18.61 18.22 -39.02
C SER A 70 19.63 19.30 -38.58
N HIS A 71 20.78 18.83 -38.08
CA HIS A 71 22.16 19.38 -38.13
C HIS A 71 22.50 20.82 -37.69
N ALA A 72 23.39 20.91 -36.68
CA ALA A 72 24.76 21.47 -36.69
C ALA A 72 25.10 21.82 -35.22
N GLY A 73 26.09 21.23 -34.53
CA GLY A 73 27.51 21.21 -34.84
C GLY A 73 28.27 21.82 -33.64
N TYR A 74 29.34 21.15 -33.21
CA TYR A 74 30.45 21.55 -32.31
C TYR A 74 30.64 20.70 -31.04
N SER A 75 31.40 19.63 -31.24
CA SER A 75 32.22 18.95 -30.25
C SER A 75 33.43 19.81 -29.84
N ALA A 76 33.75 19.86 -28.55
CA ALA A 76 35.06 20.28 -28.01
C ALA A 76 35.27 19.61 -26.62
N PRO A 77 36.51 19.42 -26.14
CA PRO A 77 37.20 18.13 -26.18
C PRO A 77 37.52 17.55 -24.79
N ASN A 78 37.87 16.26 -24.76
CA ASN A 78 38.55 15.62 -23.64
C ASN A 78 39.82 16.41 -23.25
N TRP A 79 39.94 16.73 -21.95
CA TRP A 79 41.20 17.16 -21.34
C TRP A 79 41.74 16.06 -20.41
N PRO A 80 43.04 15.74 -20.48
CA PRO A 80 43.66 14.63 -19.76
C PRO A 80 43.95 14.98 -18.30
N LEU A 81 43.73 14.03 -17.41
CA LEU A 81 44.31 14.02 -16.06
C LEU A 81 45.83 13.82 -16.17
N TYR A 82 46.61 14.85 -15.84
CA TYR A 82 48.05 14.72 -15.60
C TYR A 82 48.38 15.05 -14.14
N HIS A 83 49.01 14.09 -13.47
CA HIS A 83 49.70 14.26 -12.21
C HIS A 83 50.90 15.21 -12.37
N CYS A 84 50.93 16.27 -11.56
CA CYS A 84 52.17 16.98 -11.22
C CYS A 84 52.52 16.66 -9.77
N GLY A 85 53.62 15.93 -9.58
CA GLY A 85 54.16 15.58 -8.28
C GLY A 85 54.93 16.75 -7.65
N CYS A 86 54.66 17.00 -6.37
CA CYS A 86 55.61 17.54 -5.42
C CYS A 86 55.47 16.73 -4.12
N ASN A 87 56.57 16.05 -3.75
CA ASN A 87 56.69 15.25 -2.54
C ASN A 87 56.61 16.13 -1.29
N ASN A 88 55.50 16.02 -0.55
CA ASN A 88 55.46 15.94 0.91
C ASN A 88 54.05 15.49 1.32
N LYS A 89 53.96 14.40 2.09
CA LYS A 89 52.71 13.70 2.41
C LYS A 89 51.70 14.61 3.14
N LEU A 90 50.55 14.84 2.51
CA LEU A 90 49.29 15.23 3.13
C LEU A 90 48.26 14.13 2.81
N ASP A 91 47.47 13.73 3.80
CA ASP A 91 46.45 12.67 3.70
C ASP A 91 45.23 13.17 2.90
N GLU A 92 44.76 12.39 1.93
CA GLU A 92 43.62 12.70 1.05
C GLU A 92 42.28 12.85 1.79
N ARG A 93 42.20 12.40 3.05
CA ARG A 93 41.00 12.57 3.89
C ARG A 93 40.69 14.02 4.26
N ASP A 94 41.71 14.84 4.50
CA ASP A 94 41.52 16.22 4.95
C ASP A 94 41.12 17.17 3.80
N LEU A 95 41.52 16.86 2.56
CA LEU A 95 41.12 17.62 1.37
C LEU A 95 39.67 17.36 0.93
N ARG A 96 39.08 16.21 1.28
CA ARG A 96 37.65 15.92 1.02
C ARG A 96 36.72 16.64 1.98
N LEU A 97 37.11 16.83 3.24
CA LEU A 97 36.30 17.54 4.23
C LEU A 97 36.23 19.06 3.99
N ALA A 98 37.24 19.66 3.35
CA ALA A 98 37.22 21.08 2.98
C ALA A 98 36.35 21.38 1.74
N LYS A 99 36.02 20.37 0.92
CA LYS A 99 35.27 20.56 -0.34
C LYS A 99 33.75 20.53 -0.16
N ASN A 100 33.24 19.93 0.91
CA ASN A 100 31.80 19.71 1.13
C ASN A 100 31.12 20.77 2.03
N GLY A 101 31.76 21.90 2.31
CA GLY A 101 31.18 22.97 3.16
C GLY A 101 31.01 24.33 2.47
N PHE A 102 31.13 24.40 1.14
CA PHE A 102 31.29 25.68 0.44
C PHE A 102 30.36 25.88 -0.76
N TYR A 103 29.13 25.40 -0.73
CA TYR A 103 28.07 25.88 -1.61
C TYR A 103 26.72 25.70 -0.94
N ASP A 104 26.33 26.66 -0.10
CA ASP A 104 24.92 26.91 0.17
C ASP A 104 24.73 28.39 0.52
N GLN A 105 23.65 28.96 -0.02
CA GLN A 105 23.23 30.37 0.01
C GLN A 105 23.69 31.27 -1.15
N LEU A 106 23.08 31.04 -2.32
CA LEU A 106 22.90 32.04 -3.37
C LEU A 106 21.43 32.04 -3.81
N HIS A 107 20.61 32.88 -3.16
CA HIS A 107 19.29 33.25 -3.72
C HIS A 107 19.45 34.44 -4.66
N VAL A 108 19.08 34.26 -5.92
CA VAL A 108 19.01 35.31 -6.93
C VAL A 108 17.57 35.80 -7.03
N SER A 109 17.30 37.03 -6.62
CA SER A 109 16.14 37.79 -7.10
C SER A 109 16.63 39.09 -7.73
N GLY A 110 16.07 39.43 -8.89
CA GLY A 110 16.51 40.53 -9.74
C GLY A 110 16.75 41.85 -9.00
N SER A 111 17.90 42.46 -9.29
CA SER A 111 18.42 43.77 -8.84
C SER A 111 19.02 43.85 -7.41
N GLY A 112 20.28 43.40 -7.27
CA GLY A 112 21.25 43.93 -6.28
C GLY A 112 21.53 43.06 -5.04
N LEU A 113 22.76 42.55 -4.92
CA LEU A 113 23.26 41.75 -3.78
C LEU A 113 23.66 42.63 -2.57
N LYS A 114 23.12 42.32 -1.37
CA LYS A 114 23.64 42.76 -0.06
C LYS A 114 23.86 41.55 0.84
N PHE A 115 25.05 41.44 1.42
CA PHE A 115 25.37 40.47 2.49
C PHE A 115 25.44 41.17 3.85
N THR A 116 24.83 40.57 4.88
CA THR A 116 25.02 40.90 6.29
C THR A 116 25.30 39.60 7.07
N GLY A 117 26.55 39.36 7.50
CA GLY A 117 26.93 38.26 8.41
C GLY A 117 28.41 37.85 8.29
N LYS A 118 29.10 37.59 9.42
CA LYS A 118 30.57 37.47 9.59
C LYS A 118 31.03 36.01 9.80
N SER A 119 32.25 35.69 9.35
CA SER A 119 33.19 34.57 9.67
C SER A 119 32.64 33.21 10.13
N MET A 120 32.95 32.13 9.37
CA MET A 120 32.64 30.73 9.69
C MET A 120 33.86 29.98 10.27
N TYR A 121 33.63 29.13 11.28
CA TYR A 121 34.61 28.18 11.82
C TYR A 121 34.02 26.78 11.83
N SER A 122 34.87 25.76 11.58
CA SER A 122 34.54 24.35 11.76
C SER A 122 35.56 23.72 12.72
N ILE A 123 35.09 22.99 13.73
CA ILE A 123 35.92 22.26 14.69
C ILE A 123 35.64 20.77 14.47
N SER A 124 36.66 20.01 14.10
CA SER A 124 36.59 18.57 13.92
C SER A 124 37.87 17.93 14.42
N GLY A 125 37.82 17.25 15.58
CA GLY A 125 38.98 16.56 16.15
C GLY A 125 40.20 17.48 16.28
N SER A 126 41.41 16.92 16.33
CA SER A 126 42.67 17.61 16.70
C SER A 126 43.15 18.74 15.75
N CYS A 127 42.30 19.28 14.87
CA CYS A 127 42.61 20.39 13.96
C CYS A 127 41.51 21.46 13.94
N VAL A 128 41.93 22.73 13.87
CA VAL A 128 41.05 23.88 13.60
C VAL A 128 41.49 24.54 12.30
N VAL A 129 40.55 24.79 11.38
CA VAL A 129 40.80 25.43 10.07
C VAL A 129 40.01 26.72 9.96
N PHE A 130 40.64 27.78 9.45
CA PHE A 130 39.99 29.07 9.21
C PHE A 130 40.43 29.68 7.88
N ALA A 131 39.52 30.46 7.27
CA ALA A 131 39.72 31.15 6.00
C ALA A 131 39.41 32.65 6.13
N CYS A 132 40.35 33.50 5.72
CA CYS A 132 40.17 34.97 5.70
C CYS A 132 40.32 35.51 4.26
N ARG A 133 39.38 36.35 3.83
CA ARG A 133 39.40 37.05 2.53
C ARG A 133 40.03 38.44 2.69
N TRP A 134 40.85 38.87 1.74
CA TRP A 134 41.40 40.23 1.72
C TRP A 134 41.24 40.90 0.34
N ASN A 135 41.27 42.24 0.31
CA ASN A 135 41.19 43.08 -0.89
C ASN A 135 42.44 43.99 -0.94
N ASP A 136 42.99 44.17 -2.14
CA ASP A 136 44.33 44.71 -2.39
C ASP A 136 44.33 46.25 -2.23
N THR A 137 44.68 46.77 -1.05
CA THR A 137 45.35 48.07 -0.88
C THR A 137 45.93 48.18 0.54
N ASN A 138 47.27 48.23 0.61
CA ASN A 138 48.17 48.50 1.76
C ASN A 138 48.69 47.31 2.60
N LYS A 139 49.85 46.81 2.13
CA LYS A 139 51.04 46.33 2.87
C LYS A 139 50.90 45.17 3.87
N GLU A 140 51.10 43.98 3.31
CA GLU A 140 51.81 42.73 3.73
C GLU A 140 52.55 42.58 5.09
N ALA A 141 52.54 43.51 6.03
CA ALA A 141 53.21 43.31 7.34
C ALA A 141 52.26 43.33 8.55
N ALA A 142 51.02 43.82 8.41
CA ALA A 142 50.10 43.95 9.55
C ALA A 142 49.20 42.72 9.77
N THR A 143 49.02 41.87 8.77
CA THR A 143 48.00 40.79 8.80
C THR A 143 48.50 39.50 9.46
N THR A 144 49.79 39.19 9.35
CA THR A 144 50.37 37.99 9.96
C THR A 144 50.43 38.13 11.49
N ASP A 145 50.76 39.32 12.00
CA ASP A 145 50.82 39.58 13.45
C ASP A 145 49.43 39.56 14.10
N ILE A 146 48.40 40.08 13.43
CA ILE A 146 47.02 40.08 13.95
C ILE A 146 46.46 38.64 14.01
N ILE A 147 46.72 37.82 12.99
CA ILE A 147 46.27 36.42 12.97
C ILE A 147 47.04 35.59 14.00
N THR A 148 48.36 35.82 14.12
CA THR A 148 49.19 35.14 15.12
C THR A 148 48.78 35.51 16.55
N GLN A 149 48.46 36.78 16.81
CA GLN A 149 47.99 37.24 18.12
C GLN A 149 46.60 36.68 18.45
N ALA A 150 45.66 36.67 17.51
CA ALA A 150 44.34 36.04 17.70
C ALA A 150 44.47 34.52 17.98
N MET A 151 45.45 33.86 17.37
CA MET A 151 45.76 32.45 17.64
C MET A 151 46.39 32.22 19.02
N MET A 152 47.28 33.10 19.48
CA MET A 152 47.84 33.05 20.85
C MET A 152 46.80 33.39 21.92
N ASP A 153 45.88 34.31 21.66
CA ASP A 153 44.82 34.66 22.61
C ASP A 153 43.80 33.52 22.78
N ILE A 154 43.52 32.77 21.71
CA ILE A 154 42.71 31.54 21.77
C ILE A 154 43.48 30.43 22.51
N TRP A 155 44.78 30.32 22.30
CA TRP A 155 45.66 29.38 22.99
C TRP A 155 45.66 29.56 24.52
N ASP A 156 45.74 30.81 24.99
CA ASP A 156 45.71 31.12 26.42
C ASP A 156 44.33 30.88 27.05
N GLN A 157 43.24 31.15 26.31
CA GLN A 157 41.87 30.86 26.78
C GLN A 157 41.56 29.36 26.88
N CYS A 158 42.26 28.52 26.12
CA CYS A 158 42.13 27.07 26.17
C CYS A 158 43.07 26.37 27.18
N GLY A 159 43.76 27.12 28.05
CA GLY A 159 44.57 26.55 29.13
C GLY A 159 45.97 26.10 28.69
N GLY A 160 46.67 26.98 27.96
CA GLY A 160 47.99 26.79 27.38
C GLY A 160 48.97 25.95 28.20
N ASN A 161 49.21 24.71 27.76
CA ASN A 161 50.37 23.91 28.15
C ASN A 161 50.72 22.75 27.19
N THR A 162 50.26 22.79 25.94
CA THR A 162 50.57 21.75 24.94
C THR A 162 51.20 22.38 23.72
N ALA A 163 52.53 22.29 23.55
CA ALA A 163 53.23 22.83 22.38
C ALA A 163 52.58 22.36 21.06
N GLY A 164 52.43 23.28 20.10
CA GLY A 164 51.66 23.10 18.88
C GLY A 164 52.16 24.06 17.83
N THR A 165 52.27 23.58 16.60
CA THR A 165 52.87 24.31 15.49
C THR A 165 51.79 25.05 14.71
N VAL A 166 51.95 26.36 14.59
CA VAL A 166 51.15 27.19 13.68
C VAL A 166 51.84 27.22 12.32
N SER A 167 51.12 26.90 11.25
CA SER A 167 51.62 27.02 9.87
C SER A 167 50.61 27.77 9.01
N VAL A 168 51.08 28.80 8.31
CA VAL A 168 50.28 29.61 7.38
C VAL A 168 50.72 29.27 5.96
N VAL A 169 49.78 28.85 5.11
CA VAL A 169 50.06 28.54 3.69
C VAL A 169 49.57 29.70 2.82
N HIS A 170 50.47 30.31 2.06
CA HIS A 170 50.14 31.34 1.08
C HIS A 170 49.81 30.70 -0.29
N ASN A 171 48.79 31.19 -0.98
CA ASN A 171 48.45 30.73 -2.33
C ASN A 171 48.59 31.90 -3.33
N ASP A 172 49.65 31.87 -4.14
CA ASP A 172 50.14 33.00 -4.94
C ASP A 172 49.48 33.19 -6.33
N LYS A 173 48.33 32.56 -6.60
CA LYS A 173 47.68 32.67 -7.93
C LYS A 173 46.44 33.56 -7.88
N LYS A 174 46.57 34.78 -8.45
CA LYS A 174 45.49 35.77 -8.63
C LYS A 174 44.31 35.21 -9.44
N PRO A 175 43.08 35.15 -8.89
CA PRO A 175 41.85 34.94 -9.65
C PRO A 175 41.41 36.25 -10.33
N GLN A 176 40.64 36.15 -11.41
CA GLN A 176 40.22 37.28 -12.26
C GLN A 176 39.35 38.36 -11.56
N ASP A 177 38.98 38.16 -10.28
CA ASP A 177 38.08 39.06 -9.56
C ASP A 177 38.75 39.90 -8.45
N GLY A 178 40.08 39.86 -8.31
CA GLY A 178 40.81 40.81 -7.44
C GLY A 178 40.76 40.54 -5.91
N TYR A 179 40.45 39.31 -5.48
CA TYR A 179 40.48 38.91 -4.06
C TYR A 179 41.38 37.69 -3.83
N GLY A 180 42.11 37.68 -2.71
CA GLY A 180 42.90 36.54 -2.24
C GLY A 180 42.37 35.96 -0.92
N PHE A 181 42.74 34.71 -0.61
CA PHE A 181 42.37 34.02 0.62
C PHE A 181 43.60 33.48 1.35
N TRP A 182 43.59 33.58 2.68
CA TRP A 182 44.55 32.91 3.55
C TRP A 182 43.88 31.72 4.22
N LEU A 183 44.53 30.55 4.15
CA LEU A 183 44.12 29.35 4.87
C LEU A 183 45.17 29.03 5.94
N GLY A 184 44.73 29.02 7.20
CA GLY A 184 45.55 28.59 8.33
C GLY A 184 44.94 27.36 8.97
N TYR A 185 45.79 26.46 9.45
CA TYR A 185 45.36 25.36 10.30
C TYR A 185 46.26 25.26 11.53
N MET A 186 45.67 24.85 12.65
CA MET A 186 46.36 24.58 13.90
C MET A 186 46.11 23.11 14.27
N ARG A 187 47.17 22.34 14.53
CA ARG A 187 47.08 20.90 14.85
C ARG A 187 47.55 20.66 16.29
N TYR A 188 46.73 19.98 17.09
CA TYR A 188 47.06 19.58 18.45
C TYR A 188 47.70 18.18 18.46
N GLU A 189 48.82 18.01 19.18
CA GLU A 189 49.54 16.72 19.21
C GLU A 189 48.90 15.65 20.10
N LYS A 190 47.88 15.97 20.93
CA LYS A 190 47.09 14.98 21.70
C LYS A 190 45.61 15.38 21.79
N GLY A 191 44.72 14.41 21.59
CA GLY A 191 43.26 14.58 21.50
C GLY A 191 42.61 15.14 22.78
N LEU A 192 41.56 15.95 22.59
CA LEU A 192 40.74 16.53 23.64
C LEU A 192 39.76 15.49 24.20
N ASP A 193 39.94 15.12 25.47
CA ASP A 193 39.09 14.17 26.19
C ASP A 193 38.18 14.94 27.17
N PHE A 194 36.91 15.14 26.81
CA PHE A 194 35.90 15.69 27.72
C PHE A 194 35.13 14.54 28.37
N CYS A 195 35.61 14.05 29.52
CA CYS A 195 34.81 13.44 30.60
C CYS A 195 35.72 12.79 31.66
N LYS A 196 36.11 13.55 32.70
CA LYS A 196 36.54 12.96 34.00
C LYS A 196 36.14 13.86 35.15
N GLY A 197 35.30 13.33 36.05
CA GLY A 197 35.06 13.93 37.36
C GLY A 197 33.78 13.48 38.06
N ALA A 198 33.72 12.21 38.51
CA ALA A 198 33.22 11.81 39.84
C ALA A 198 33.20 10.26 39.98
N ASP A 199 34.14 9.75 40.78
CA ASP A 199 34.16 8.44 41.47
C ASP A 199 32.88 8.22 42.31
N SER A 200 32.38 7.05 42.73
CA SER A 200 32.90 5.69 42.98
C SER A 200 31.71 4.71 43.23
N SER A 201 31.94 3.41 43.06
CA SER A 201 31.02 2.25 43.17
C SER A 201 30.83 1.72 44.63
N PRO A 202 30.31 0.51 44.95
CA PRO A 202 29.33 -0.44 44.35
C PRO A 202 28.31 -1.08 45.36
N ALA A 203 27.32 -1.87 44.88
CA ALA A 203 26.82 -3.18 45.42
C ALA A 203 25.33 -3.44 45.06
N ARG A 204 25.00 -4.47 44.25
CA ARG A 204 24.50 -5.82 44.64
C ARG A 204 23.30 -5.82 45.62
N ASP A 205 22.10 -6.18 45.14
CA ASP A 205 21.47 -7.49 45.46
C ASP A 205 20.01 -7.63 44.97
N CYS A 206 19.72 -8.86 44.54
CA CYS A 206 18.47 -9.62 44.67
C CYS A 206 17.18 -9.16 43.97
N PHE A 207 16.90 -9.86 42.87
CA PHE A 207 15.58 -10.39 42.50
C PHE A 207 14.73 -10.81 43.72
N ARG A 208 13.52 -10.26 43.84
CA ARG A 208 12.41 -10.87 44.59
C ARG A 208 11.11 -10.79 43.79
N ARG A 209 10.65 -11.97 43.36
CA ARG A 209 9.25 -12.25 43.00
C ARG A 209 8.36 -12.07 44.24
N PRO A 210 7.07 -11.73 44.06
CA PRO A 210 6.02 -12.23 44.92
C PRO A 210 5.15 -13.26 44.19
N LYS A 211 4.83 -14.34 44.89
CA LYS A 211 3.85 -15.39 44.54
C LYS A 211 2.48 -15.06 45.15
N SER A 212 1.41 -15.54 44.47
CA SER A 212 0.12 -16.09 44.98
C SER A 212 -0.85 -15.14 45.71
N THR A 213 -2.19 -15.15 45.58
CA THR A 213 -3.21 -16.18 45.19
C THR A 213 -4.62 -15.50 44.98
N PRO A 214 -5.76 -16.19 44.71
CA PRO A 214 -6.71 -15.83 43.62
C PRO A 214 -8.15 -15.49 44.08
N ILE A 215 -8.95 -14.80 43.24
CA ILE A 215 -10.43 -14.84 43.30
C ILE A 215 -11.01 -14.83 41.88
N ALA A 216 -12.01 -15.68 41.71
CA ALA A 216 -12.62 -16.19 40.48
C ALA A 216 -13.50 -15.20 39.68
N MET A 217 -13.53 -15.37 38.36
CA MET A 217 -14.75 -15.18 37.57
C MET A 217 -14.72 -16.04 36.29
N MET A 218 -15.65 -17.00 36.24
CA MET A 218 -15.97 -17.84 35.09
C MET A 218 -16.64 -17.01 33.99
N SER A 219 -16.08 -17.03 32.78
CA SER A 219 -16.79 -17.18 31.48
C SER A 219 -15.80 -16.92 30.35
N CYS A 220 -15.10 -17.96 29.91
CA CYS A 220 -14.42 -18.06 28.60
C CYS A 220 -13.90 -19.49 28.46
N ILE A 221 -14.78 -20.43 28.09
CA ILE A 221 -14.35 -21.72 27.54
C ILE A 221 -14.67 -21.64 26.05
N SER A 222 -13.67 -21.27 25.25
CA SER A 222 -13.49 -21.63 23.83
C SER A 222 -12.20 -20.99 23.27
N VAL A 223 -11.08 -21.01 24.01
CA VAL A 223 -9.78 -20.55 23.48
C VAL A 223 -8.65 -21.39 24.09
N VAL A 224 -8.58 -22.69 23.81
CA VAL A 224 -7.35 -23.50 24.01
C VAL A 224 -7.22 -24.66 23.00
N VAL A 225 -7.75 -24.55 21.78
CA VAL A 225 -7.46 -25.57 20.72
C VAL A 225 -6.75 -24.98 19.49
N ALA A 226 -6.57 -23.66 19.40
CA ALA A 226 -6.02 -23.00 18.21
C ALA A 226 -4.48 -22.81 18.18
N ILE A 227 -3.71 -23.41 19.10
CA ILE A 227 -2.23 -23.34 19.07
C ILE A 227 -1.59 -24.70 18.72
N ALA A 228 -2.39 -25.72 18.37
CA ALA A 228 -1.89 -27.03 17.94
C ALA A 228 -2.22 -27.40 16.47
N ALA A 229 -2.57 -26.41 15.63
CA ALA A 229 -2.95 -26.63 14.23
C ALA A 229 -1.89 -26.17 13.20
N THR A 230 -0.78 -25.56 13.62
CA THR A 230 0.33 -25.15 12.73
C THR A 230 1.55 -26.08 12.78
N ALA A 231 1.44 -27.24 13.45
CA ALA A 231 2.51 -28.23 13.52
C ALA A 231 1.97 -29.66 13.59
N LEU A 232 1.31 -30.12 12.52
CA LEU A 232 1.10 -31.56 12.27
C LEU A 232 1.32 -31.90 10.80
N TRP A 233 2.53 -31.59 10.30
CA TRP A 233 3.15 -32.34 9.21
C TRP A 233 3.71 -33.66 9.76
N GLN A 234 2.85 -34.58 10.21
CA GLN A 234 3.27 -35.96 10.51
C GLN A 234 2.15 -36.94 10.19
N GLY A 235 2.23 -37.53 9.00
CA GLY A 235 1.44 -38.68 8.57
C GLY A 235 2.30 -39.64 7.75
N ALA A 236 3.07 -40.47 8.48
CA ALA A 236 3.88 -41.68 8.15
C ALA A 236 4.14 -42.03 6.66
N ALA A 237 5.37 -42.24 6.17
CA ALA A 237 6.63 -42.71 6.81
C ALA A 237 7.76 -41.66 6.80
N ALA A 238 8.53 -41.59 7.89
CA ALA A 238 9.31 -40.42 8.29
C ALA A 238 10.71 -40.31 7.66
N GLY A 239 10.79 -39.59 6.54
CA GLY A 239 12.03 -38.94 6.10
C GLY A 239 12.60 -38.01 7.18
N HIS A 240 13.92 -37.95 7.30
CA HIS A 240 14.60 -37.04 8.23
C HIS A 240 14.62 -35.63 7.63
N THR A 241 13.83 -34.73 8.19
CA THR A 241 13.73 -33.33 7.76
C THR A 241 14.46 -32.40 8.72
N LEU A 242 15.26 -31.48 8.18
CA LEU A 242 15.89 -30.39 8.92
C LEU A 242 15.28 -29.07 8.46
N ASP A 243 14.70 -28.31 9.38
CA ASP A 243 14.30 -26.93 9.10
C ASP A 243 15.56 -26.06 9.05
N LEU A 244 15.78 -25.39 7.91
CA LEU A 244 16.95 -24.54 7.74
C LEU A 244 16.81 -23.23 8.52
N SER A 245 15.60 -22.86 8.96
CA SER A 245 15.38 -21.73 9.87
C SER A 245 16.03 -21.93 11.25
N ASP A 246 16.22 -23.17 11.68
CA ASP A 246 16.84 -23.50 12.98
C ASP A 246 18.38 -23.48 12.93
N GLN A 247 18.98 -23.33 11.74
CA GLN A 247 20.43 -23.27 11.60
C GLN A 247 20.96 -21.86 11.87
N ALA A 248 22.18 -21.76 12.37
CA ALA A 248 22.85 -20.47 12.52
C ALA A 248 23.34 -19.98 11.15
N TRP A 249 22.73 -18.92 10.64
CA TRP A 249 23.11 -18.28 9.38
C TRP A 249 24.01 -17.08 9.60
N GLN A 250 24.87 -16.84 8.62
CA GLN A 250 25.71 -15.66 8.54
C GLN A 250 25.49 -14.99 7.19
N LEU A 251 25.15 -13.72 7.22
CA LEU A 251 25.05 -12.85 6.05
C LEU A 251 26.40 -12.17 5.81
N GLN A 252 26.85 -12.16 4.56
CA GLN A 252 28.15 -11.62 4.18
C GLN A 252 28.08 -10.79 2.90
N ASN A 253 28.88 -9.72 2.89
CA ASN A 253 29.29 -9.00 1.68
C ASN A 253 30.79 -8.70 1.81
N LEU A 254 31.61 -9.50 1.12
CA LEU A 254 33.07 -9.39 1.21
C LEU A 254 33.61 -8.06 0.65
N PRO A 255 33.16 -7.55 -0.52
CA PRO A 255 33.61 -6.26 -1.03
C PRO A 255 33.35 -5.07 -0.09
N LEU A 256 32.24 -5.09 0.65
CA LEU A 256 31.88 -4.05 1.61
C LEU A 256 32.42 -4.32 3.02
N ASN A 257 33.12 -5.43 3.24
CA ASN A 257 33.62 -5.86 4.55
C ASN A 257 32.51 -5.94 5.62
N ILE A 258 31.33 -6.43 5.22
CA ILE A 258 30.18 -6.63 6.10
C ILE A 258 30.03 -8.13 6.37
N SER A 259 29.91 -8.49 7.65
CA SER A 259 29.52 -9.82 8.07
C SER A 259 28.71 -9.75 9.36
N VAL A 260 27.46 -10.18 9.29
CA VAL A 260 26.49 -10.09 10.39
C VAL A 260 25.73 -11.42 10.54
N PRO A 261 25.10 -11.68 11.70
CA PRO A 261 24.16 -12.79 11.82
C PRO A 261 23.06 -12.66 10.77
N GLY A 262 22.75 -13.77 10.10
CA GLY A 262 21.62 -13.84 9.16
C GLY A 262 20.46 -14.63 9.74
N GLN A 263 19.26 -14.40 9.22
CA GLN A 263 18.06 -15.18 9.56
C GLN A 263 17.45 -15.82 8.32
N VAL A 264 16.71 -16.92 8.51
CA VAL A 264 15.94 -17.57 7.45
C VAL A 264 14.58 -17.97 8.04
N PRO A 265 13.45 -17.54 7.45
CA PRO A 265 13.35 -16.63 6.32
C PRO A 265 13.76 -15.20 6.67
N SER A 266 14.41 -14.49 5.75
CA SER A 266 14.77 -13.07 5.93
C SER A 266 15.12 -12.39 4.61
N HIS A 267 15.22 -11.07 4.65
CA HIS A 267 15.81 -10.22 3.62
C HIS A 267 17.05 -9.53 4.18
N VAL A 268 18.02 -9.25 3.31
CA VAL A 268 19.28 -8.58 3.65
C VAL A 268 19.05 -7.30 4.48
N HIS A 269 18.08 -6.47 4.09
CA HIS A 269 17.74 -5.24 4.81
C HIS A 269 17.37 -5.49 6.28
N LEU A 270 16.61 -6.56 6.55
CA LEU A 270 16.19 -6.91 7.89
C LEU A 270 17.38 -7.37 8.75
N ASP A 271 18.23 -8.23 8.21
CA ASP A 271 19.41 -8.71 8.93
C ASP A 271 20.45 -7.59 9.19
N LEU A 272 20.61 -6.66 8.25
CA LEU A 272 21.45 -5.47 8.44
C LEU A 272 20.86 -4.52 9.50
N HIS A 273 19.53 -4.37 9.51
CA HIS A 273 18.82 -3.56 10.50
C HIS A 273 18.96 -4.16 11.90
N ASP A 274 18.70 -5.46 12.05
CA ASP A 274 18.84 -6.20 13.31
C ASP A 274 20.28 -6.14 13.86
N ALA A 275 21.27 -6.17 12.97
CA ALA A 275 22.68 -6.01 13.30
C ALA A 275 23.12 -4.54 13.50
N GLN A 276 22.21 -3.58 13.37
CA GLN A 276 22.45 -2.14 13.50
C GLN A 276 23.50 -1.58 12.52
N VAL A 277 23.63 -2.21 11.35
CA VAL A 277 24.46 -1.71 10.24
C VAL A 277 23.73 -0.59 9.49
N ILE A 278 22.40 -0.68 9.40
CA ILE A 278 21.51 0.35 8.85
C ILE A 278 20.47 0.76 9.88
N GLY A 279 19.87 1.95 9.70
CA GLY A 279 18.69 2.37 10.46
C GLY A 279 17.42 1.64 10.02
N ASP A 280 16.25 2.09 10.48
CA ASP A 280 14.98 1.61 9.93
C ASP A 280 14.92 1.96 8.42
N PRO A 281 14.71 0.97 7.53
CA PRO A 281 14.58 1.23 6.10
C PRO A 281 13.52 2.27 5.75
N TYR A 282 12.45 2.41 6.54
CA TYR A 282 11.36 3.34 6.23
C TYR A 282 11.59 4.77 6.72
N PHE A 283 12.64 5.01 7.53
CA PHE A 283 12.90 6.31 8.12
C PHE A 283 13.45 7.32 7.09
N GLY A 284 12.87 8.52 7.06
CA GLY A 284 13.32 9.64 6.23
C GLY A 284 13.39 9.30 4.74
N LEU A 285 14.58 9.47 4.15
CA LEU A 285 14.89 9.23 2.74
C LEU A 285 15.67 7.93 2.51
N ASN A 286 15.46 6.93 3.37
CA ASN A 286 16.20 5.67 3.29
C ASN A 286 15.89 4.82 2.06
N ASP A 287 14.77 5.06 1.39
CA ASP A 287 14.52 4.58 0.02
C ASP A 287 15.69 4.93 -0.93
N PHE A 288 16.26 6.14 -0.80
CA PHE A 288 17.43 6.56 -1.57
C PHE A 288 18.75 6.17 -0.90
N ASN A 289 18.88 6.41 0.41
CA ASN A 289 20.15 6.22 1.12
C ASN A 289 20.57 4.75 1.20
N LEU A 290 19.63 3.81 1.06
CA LEU A 290 19.89 2.36 1.16
C LEU A 290 20.02 1.66 -0.19
N ARG A 291 19.96 2.37 -1.33
CA ARG A 291 20.12 1.74 -2.66
C ARG A 291 21.41 0.93 -2.82
N TRP A 292 22.46 1.24 -2.04
CA TRP A 292 23.70 0.45 -2.04
C TRP A 292 23.49 -1.01 -1.60
N VAL A 293 22.45 -1.29 -0.80
CA VAL A 293 22.09 -2.65 -0.37
C VAL A 293 21.56 -3.43 -1.57
N ALA A 294 20.60 -2.87 -2.29
CA ALA A 294 19.99 -3.45 -3.50
C ALA A 294 21.00 -3.66 -4.64
N LEU A 295 21.94 -2.72 -4.79
CA LEU A 295 22.96 -2.73 -5.86
C LEU A 295 24.15 -3.66 -5.58
N ALA A 296 24.16 -4.38 -4.46
CA ALA A 296 25.24 -5.26 -4.07
C ALA A 296 24.82 -6.72 -4.02
N ASN A 297 25.78 -7.63 -4.19
CA ASN A 297 25.57 -9.06 -4.00
C ASN A 297 25.73 -9.43 -2.53
N TRP A 298 24.94 -10.41 -2.07
CA TRP A 298 24.88 -10.82 -0.68
C TRP A 298 24.87 -12.35 -0.55
N THR A 299 25.65 -12.90 0.38
CA THR A 299 25.73 -14.34 0.58
C THR A 299 25.25 -14.74 1.97
N TYR A 300 24.25 -15.60 2.02
CA TYR A 300 23.85 -16.33 3.23
C TYR A 300 24.66 -17.62 3.32
N THR A 301 25.32 -17.86 4.45
CA THR A 301 26.07 -19.10 4.70
C THR A 301 25.65 -19.75 5.99
N THR A 302 25.57 -21.08 6.02
CA THR A 302 25.38 -21.84 7.25
C THR A 302 26.21 -23.13 7.24
N LYS A 303 26.58 -23.61 8.44
CA LYS A 303 27.22 -24.91 8.64
C LYS A 303 26.19 -25.86 9.20
N ILE A 304 25.69 -26.75 8.35
CA ILE A 304 24.54 -27.59 8.66
C ILE A 304 24.90 -28.56 9.78
N THR A 305 24.03 -28.62 10.77
CA THR A 305 24.06 -29.61 11.85
C THR A 305 22.86 -30.54 11.76
N GLY A 306 23.00 -31.77 12.25
CA GLY A 306 21.90 -32.74 12.30
C GLY A 306 21.67 -33.56 11.02
N LEU A 307 22.54 -33.46 10.00
CA LEU A 307 22.48 -34.35 8.83
C LEU A 307 22.82 -35.79 9.23
N LYS A 308 21.98 -36.74 8.81
CA LYS A 308 22.30 -38.16 8.88
C LYS A 308 23.33 -38.49 7.80
N ARG A 309 24.41 -39.17 8.20
CA ARG A 309 25.39 -39.76 7.29
C ARG A 309 25.21 -41.27 7.31
N ALA A 310 25.22 -41.89 6.14
CA ALA A 310 25.16 -43.34 6.05
C ALA A 310 26.41 -43.94 6.72
N ASN A 311 26.24 -44.77 7.76
CA ASN A 311 27.34 -45.49 8.40
C ASN A 311 27.72 -46.77 7.62
N THR A 312 26.81 -47.31 6.80
CA THR A 312 27.00 -48.46 5.90
C THR A 312 25.83 -48.50 4.90
N SER A 313 26.13 -48.56 3.59
CA SER A 313 25.25 -48.97 2.45
C SER A 313 23.79 -48.52 2.31
N ASP A 314 23.25 -47.62 3.13
CA ASP A 314 21.93 -47.03 2.89
C ASP A 314 22.07 -45.81 1.97
N ASP A 315 21.58 -45.92 0.74
CA ASP A 315 21.51 -44.85 -0.26
C ASP A 315 20.44 -43.81 0.14
N LEU A 316 20.69 -43.04 1.20
CA LEU A 316 19.83 -41.92 1.57
C LEU A 316 19.83 -40.89 0.44
N LEU A 317 18.65 -40.60 -0.09
CA LEU A 317 18.42 -39.48 -1.00
C LEU A 317 18.35 -38.21 -0.16
N THR A 318 19.09 -37.17 -0.50
CA THR A 318 19.07 -35.88 0.22
C THR A 318 18.69 -34.77 -0.72
N TYR A 319 17.61 -34.06 -0.39
CA TYR A 319 17.10 -32.92 -1.14
C TYR A 319 17.24 -31.62 -0.33
N ILE A 320 17.53 -30.51 -1.00
CA ILE A 320 17.34 -29.17 -0.45
C ILE A 320 16.07 -28.59 -1.07
N LEU A 321 15.19 -28.07 -0.22
CA LEU A 321 13.92 -27.46 -0.58
C LEU A 321 13.94 -25.99 -0.15
N PHE A 322 13.72 -25.08 -1.10
CA PHE A 322 13.45 -23.67 -0.80
C PHE A 322 12.04 -23.34 -1.27
N ASN A 323 11.16 -22.87 -0.37
CA ASN A 323 9.82 -22.43 -0.79
C ASN A 323 9.82 -21.10 -1.54
N GLY A 324 10.95 -20.39 -1.53
CA GLY A 324 11.12 -19.12 -2.20
C GLY A 324 12.52 -18.55 -1.95
N LEU A 325 13.17 -18.12 -3.03
CA LEU A 325 14.46 -17.44 -3.03
C LEU A 325 14.27 -16.15 -3.82
N ASP A 326 14.64 -15.02 -3.22
CA ASP A 326 14.45 -13.70 -3.82
C ASP A 326 15.81 -13.09 -4.22
N THR A 327 16.22 -13.08 -5.50
CA THR A 327 15.63 -13.85 -6.61
C THR A 327 16.72 -14.64 -7.33
N PHE A 328 17.70 -13.93 -7.89
CA PHE A 328 18.84 -14.54 -8.57
C PHE A 328 19.83 -15.08 -7.55
N ALA A 329 19.88 -16.41 -7.38
CA ALA A 329 20.70 -17.02 -6.34
C ALA A 329 21.55 -18.17 -6.87
N ASP A 330 22.85 -18.15 -6.54
CA ASP A 330 23.76 -19.29 -6.72
C ASP A 330 23.88 -20.09 -5.42
N ILE A 331 23.55 -21.37 -5.50
CA ILE A 331 23.54 -22.28 -4.36
C ILE A 331 24.79 -23.15 -4.42
N SER A 332 25.49 -23.22 -3.28
CA SER A 332 26.69 -24.04 -3.12
C SER A 332 26.58 -24.92 -1.88
N PHE A 333 27.08 -26.15 -1.99
CA PHE A 333 27.13 -27.12 -0.90
C PHE A 333 28.54 -27.70 -0.80
N CYS A 334 29.14 -27.62 0.39
CA CYS A 334 30.51 -28.05 0.65
C CYS A 334 31.53 -27.40 -0.31
N GLY A 335 31.34 -26.11 -0.62
CA GLY A 335 32.20 -25.34 -1.52
C GLY A 335 32.02 -25.65 -3.02
N LYS A 336 31.07 -26.50 -3.40
CA LYS A 336 30.74 -26.81 -4.80
C LYS A 336 29.42 -26.16 -5.19
N HIS A 337 29.34 -25.58 -6.37
CA HIS A 337 28.09 -25.09 -6.94
C HIS A 337 27.12 -26.26 -7.20
N ILE A 338 25.84 -26.04 -6.91
CA ILE A 338 24.76 -27.04 -7.03
C ILE A 338 23.71 -26.59 -8.05
N ALA A 339 23.26 -25.33 -7.96
CA ALA A 339 22.21 -24.80 -8.82
C ALA A 339 22.21 -23.26 -8.80
N SER A 340 21.55 -22.68 -9.80
CA SER A 340 21.19 -21.27 -9.86
C SER A 340 19.67 -21.13 -9.96
N THR A 341 19.11 -20.05 -9.40
CA THR A 341 17.68 -19.72 -9.45
C THR A 341 17.46 -18.31 -9.95
N ASP A 342 16.27 -18.02 -10.49
CA ASP A 342 15.94 -16.76 -11.17
C ASP A 342 14.46 -16.34 -11.02
N ASN A 343 13.75 -16.92 -10.04
CA ASN A 343 12.32 -16.64 -9.84
C ASN A 343 11.94 -16.69 -8.34
N GLN A 344 11.41 -15.57 -7.83
CA GLN A 344 10.96 -15.39 -6.45
C GLN A 344 9.81 -16.32 -6.08
N PHE A 345 8.96 -16.62 -7.05
CA PHE A 345 7.62 -17.15 -6.90
C PHE A 345 7.54 -18.66 -7.05
N ARG A 346 8.68 -19.34 -7.12
CA ARG A 346 8.78 -20.79 -7.29
C ARG A 346 9.31 -21.46 -6.03
N GLN A 347 8.83 -22.68 -5.80
CA GLN A 347 9.51 -23.63 -4.93
C GLN A 347 10.63 -24.33 -5.69
N TRP A 348 11.84 -24.28 -5.15
CA TRP A 348 13.04 -24.89 -5.72
C TRP A 348 13.41 -26.17 -4.98
N ARG A 349 13.67 -27.24 -5.74
CA ARG A 349 13.89 -28.61 -5.25
C ARG A 349 15.18 -29.16 -5.87
N PHE A 350 16.21 -29.44 -5.08
CA PHE A 350 17.50 -29.91 -5.58
C PHE A 350 17.92 -31.22 -4.94
N ASP A 351 18.23 -32.25 -5.74
CA ASP A 351 18.88 -33.47 -5.26
C ASP A 351 20.37 -33.19 -5.03
N VAL A 352 20.81 -33.27 -3.78
CA VAL A 352 22.19 -33.05 -3.36
C VAL A 352 22.85 -34.31 -2.81
N SER A 353 22.28 -35.48 -3.09
CA SER A 353 22.75 -36.76 -2.55
C SER A 353 24.24 -37.01 -2.81
N ASP A 354 24.71 -36.76 -4.04
CA ASP A 354 26.12 -36.89 -4.41
C ASP A 354 27.02 -35.82 -3.77
N ALA A 355 26.51 -34.60 -3.62
CA ALA A 355 27.22 -33.53 -2.94
C ALA A 355 27.41 -33.85 -1.44
N VAL A 356 26.40 -34.41 -0.80
CA VAL A 356 26.46 -34.90 0.59
C VAL A 356 27.44 -36.06 0.72
N ARG A 357 27.37 -37.07 -0.16
CA ARG A 357 28.29 -38.22 -0.17
C ARG A 357 29.74 -37.82 -0.36
N SER A 358 30.01 -36.84 -1.23
CA SER A 358 31.36 -36.39 -1.54
C SER A 358 31.92 -35.36 -0.54
N CYS A 359 31.12 -34.90 0.43
CA CYS A 359 31.56 -33.91 1.41
C CYS A 359 32.18 -34.56 2.67
N ALA A 360 33.50 -34.40 2.80
CA ALA A 360 34.24 -34.93 3.96
C ALA A 360 33.90 -34.23 5.30
N SER A 361 33.46 -32.97 5.27
CA SER A 361 33.17 -32.19 6.49
C SER A 361 31.90 -32.68 7.17
N GLU A 362 31.95 -33.05 8.46
CA GLU A 362 30.77 -33.46 9.26
C GLU A 362 29.68 -32.38 9.38
N ARG A 363 30.06 -31.11 9.23
CA ARG A 363 29.15 -29.96 9.15
C ARG A 363 29.34 -29.30 7.79
N PRO A 364 28.67 -29.80 6.74
CA PRO A 364 28.81 -29.23 5.40
C PRO A 364 28.31 -27.79 5.41
N GLU A 365 29.02 -26.94 4.67
CA GLU A 365 28.62 -25.55 4.49
C GLU A 365 27.61 -25.48 3.34
N LEU A 366 26.50 -24.77 3.56
CA LEU A 366 25.55 -24.36 2.53
C LEU A 366 25.68 -22.86 2.36
N GLY A 367 25.96 -22.42 1.13
CA GLY A 367 26.02 -21.01 0.76
C GLY A 367 24.99 -20.69 -0.30
N VAL A 368 24.26 -19.59 -0.12
CA VAL A 368 23.29 -19.05 -1.08
C VAL A 368 23.69 -17.60 -1.37
N SER A 369 24.21 -17.37 -2.58
CA SER A 369 24.71 -16.07 -3.01
C SER A 369 23.71 -15.38 -3.93
N PHE A 370 23.13 -14.29 -3.47
CA PHE A 370 22.18 -13.49 -4.23
C PHE A 370 22.90 -12.41 -5.03
N ALA A 371 22.56 -12.31 -6.31
CA ALA A 371 22.96 -11.20 -7.16
C ALA A 371 22.00 -10.01 -7.00
N SER A 372 22.52 -8.79 -7.21
CA SER A 372 21.71 -7.57 -7.29
C SER A 372 20.63 -7.70 -8.37
N ALA A 373 19.36 -7.68 -7.98
CA ALA A 373 18.23 -7.79 -8.90
C ALA A 373 18.17 -6.60 -9.89
N PRO A 374 18.36 -5.33 -9.48
CA PRO A 374 18.44 -4.21 -10.42
C PRO A 374 19.59 -4.35 -11.43
N SER A 375 20.75 -4.84 -10.99
CA SER A 375 21.89 -5.05 -11.90
C SER A 375 21.66 -6.21 -12.86
N MET A 376 20.92 -7.25 -12.45
CA MET A 376 20.56 -8.35 -13.32
C MET A 376 19.51 -7.94 -14.36
N ALA A 377 18.49 -7.18 -13.95
CA ALA A 377 17.49 -6.63 -14.87
C ALA A 377 18.15 -5.79 -15.99
N GLU A 378 19.06 -4.88 -15.62
CA GLU A 378 19.87 -4.11 -16.57
C GLU A 378 20.71 -5.03 -17.48
N TYR A 379 21.39 -6.03 -16.90
CA TYR A 379 22.20 -6.97 -17.67
C TYR A 379 21.36 -7.71 -18.72
N LEU A 380 20.19 -8.23 -18.34
CA LEU A 380 19.28 -8.94 -19.24
C LEU A 380 18.75 -8.03 -20.35
N ALA A 381 18.31 -6.82 -20.02
CA ALA A 381 17.86 -5.83 -21.00
C ALA A 381 18.98 -5.40 -21.98
N SER A 382 20.24 -5.45 -21.55
CA SER A 382 21.40 -5.11 -22.39
C SER A 382 21.86 -6.24 -23.33
N GLN A 383 21.32 -7.46 -23.20
CA GLN A 383 21.78 -8.59 -24.01
C GLN A 383 21.39 -8.40 -25.49
N PRO A 384 22.24 -8.84 -26.44
CA PRO A 384 21.89 -8.79 -27.86
C PRO A 384 20.61 -9.60 -28.14
N GLY A 385 19.60 -8.94 -28.72
CA GLY A 385 18.32 -9.56 -29.03
C GLY A 385 17.34 -9.64 -27.85
N ALA A 386 17.64 -8.97 -26.72
CA ALA A 386 16.66 -8.72 -25.68
C ALA A 386 15.46 -7.96 -26.26
N GLU A 387 14.28 -8.22 -25.69
CA GLU A 387 13.03 -7.58 -26.09
C GLU A 387 13.13 -6.05 -25.91
N THR A 388 12.41 -5.31 -26.74
CA THR A 388 12.31 -3.85 -26.59
C THR A 388 10.88 -3.42 -26.79
N TRP A 389 10.45 -2.42 -26.03
CA TRP A 389 9.10 -1.86 -26.12
C TRP A 389 9.14 -0.39 -26.51
N PRO A 390 8.02 0.17 -27.00
CA PRO A 390 7.90 1.59 -27.23
C PRO A 390 8.09 2.35 -25.92
N TRP A 391 8.60 3.58 -26.01
CA TRP A 391 8.82 4.41 -24.83
C TRP A 391 7.52 4.60 -24.03
N GLY A 392 7.57 4.33 -22.73
CA GLY A 392 6.45 4.44 -21.80
C GLY A 392 5.79 3.11 -21.42
N ILE A 393 5.88 2.08 -22.28
CA ILE A 393 5.26 0.75 -22.07
C ILE A 393 6.02 -0.11 -21.05
N GLU A 394 7.23 0.31 -20.67
CA GLU A 394 8.04 -0.41 -19.69
C GLU A 394 7.66 -0.10 -18.23
N GLY A 395 6.75 0.86 -17.98
CA GLY A 395 6.26 1.19 -16.63
C GLY A 395 7.39 1.53 -15.64
N TRP A 396 8.26 2.48 -15.98
CA TRP A 396 9.41 2.84 -15.13
C TRP A 396 8.98 3.72 -13.94
N PHE A 397 9.10 3.16 -12.73
CA PHE A 397 8.90 3.89 -11.47
C PHE A 397 10.22 4.44 -10.92
N GLU A 398 11.11 3.57 -10.43
CA GLU A 398 12.46 3.96 -9.97
C GLU A 398 13.57 3.14 -10.63
N PHE A 399 13.68 1.84 -10.32
CA PHE A 399 14.64 0.96 -10.99
C PHE A 399 14.07 0.48 -12.32
N PRO A 400 14.81 0.60 -13.44
CA PRO A 400 14.30 0.23 -14.76
C PRO A 400 14.30 -1.30 -14.97
N HIS A 401 13.70 -1.73 -16.09
CA HIS A 401 13.79 -3.09 -16.64
C HIS A 401 13.20 -4.22 -15.77
N ARG A 402 12.31 -3.89 -14.81
CA ARG A 402 11.61 -4.86 -13.94
C ARG A 402 10.87 -5.98 -14.71
N ALA A 403 10.44 -5.72 -15.94
CA ALA A 403 9.74 -6.68 -16.79
C ALA A 403 10.58 -7.90 -17.20
N PHE A 404 11.92 -7.80 -17.17
CA PHE A 404 12.80 -8.92 -17.57
C PHE A 404 12.97 -10.01 -16.52
N ILE A 405 12.46 -9.80 -15.31
CA ILE A 405 12.76 -10.68 -14.18
C ILE A 405 11.47 -11.13 -13.47
N ARG A 406 11.50 -12.34 -12.87
CA ARG A 406 10.40 -12.87 -12.07
C ARG A 406 10.60 -12.59 -10.59
N LYS A 407 10.33 -11.33 -10.23
CA LYS A 407 10.37 -10.75 -8.89
C LYS A 407 9.19 -9.80 -8.74
N GLU A 408 8.73 -9.60 -7.52
CA GLU A 408 7.74 -8.59 -7.11
C GLU A 408 8.07 -7.26 -7.77
N GLN A 409 7.15 -6.75 -8.58
CA GLN A 409 7.46 -5.62 -9.45
C GLN A 409 7.49 -4.31 -8.66
N SER A 410 6.64 -4.17 -7.65
CA SER A 410 6.65 -3.01 -6.74
C SER A 410 7.95 -2.86 -5.94
N ASP A 411 8.78 -3.90 -5.84
CA ASP A 411 10.11 -3.80 -5.22
C ASP A 411 11.06 -2.86 -5.98
N PHE A 412 10.74 -2.53 -7.23
CA PHE A 412 11.45 -1.58 -8.10
C PHE A 412 10.89 -0.16 -7.99
N GLY A 413 10.04 0.08 -7.00
CA GLY A 413 9.28 1.32 -6.79
C GLY A 413 7.89 1.22 -7.40
N TRP A 414 6.93 1.89 -6.78
CA TRP A 414 5.60 2.12 -7.35
C TRP A 414 5.12 3.53 -6.97
N ASP A 415 4.01 4.00 -7.55
CA ASP A 415 3.48 5.34 -7.23
C ASP A 415 2.94 5.48 -5.78
N TRP A 416 2.87 4.38 -5.03
CA TRP A 416 2.54 4.33 -3.59
C TRP A 416 3.66 3.72 -2.72
N GLY A 417 4.76 3.22 -3.29
CA GLY A 417 5.72 2.35 -2.60
C GLY A 417 7.19 2.61 -2.93
N PRO A 418 8.12 2.31 -2.00
CA PRO A 418 9.56 2.53 -2.15
C PRO A 418 10.26 1.42 -2.96
N ALA A 419 11.45 1.70 -3.49
CA ALA A 419 12.24 0.77 -4.30
C ALA A 419 13.39 0.11 -3.52
N PHE A 420 13.08 -0.75 -2.56
CA PHE A 420 14.13 -1.45 -1.79
C PHE A 420 14.79 -2.61 -2.52
N ALA A 421 14.16 -3.20 -3.53
CA ALA A 421 14.64 -4.38 -4.27
C ALA A 421 15.38 -5.40 -3.38
N PRO A 422 14.74 -5.90 -2.30
CA PRO A 422 15.39 -6.78 -1.34
C PRO A 422 15.85 -8.09 -1.99
N ALA A 423 16.77 -8.77 -1.31
CA ALA A 423 17.19 -10.12 -1.65
C ALA A 423 17.26 -10.98 -0.38
N GLY A 424 17.04 -12.29 -0.51
CA GLY A 424 17.18 -13.23 0.58
C GLY A 424 16.41 -14.54 0.42
N ILE A 425 16.54 -15.40 1.42
CA ILE A 425 15.73 -16.63 1.51
C ILE A 425 14.40 -16.21 2.14
N TRP A 426 13.47 -15.73 1.31
CA TRP A 426 12.28 -15.00 1.76
C TRP A 426 11.16 -15.91 2.30
N GLN A 427 11.22 -17.21 1.99
CA GLN A 427 10.32 -18.25 2.50
C GLN A 427 11.11 -19.32 3.25
N LYS A 428 10.40 -20.23 3.92
CA LYS A 428 11.02 -21.36 4.63
C LYS A 428 11.82 -22.27 3.71
N ALA A 429 12.82 -22.93 4.28
CA ALA A 429 13.68 -23.85 3.57
C ALA A 429 13.98 -25.09 4.43
N TRP A 430 14.23 -26.23 3.78
CA TRP A 430 14.46 -27.50 4.46
C TRP A 430 15.53 -28.34 3.76
N ILE A 431 16.13 -29.25 4.52
CA ILE A 431 16.79 -30.43 3.97
C ILE A 431 15.92 -31.64 4.27
N VAL A 432 15.66 -32.47 3.26
CA VAL A 432 14.86 -33.69 3.37
C VAL A 432 15.73 -34.88 3.01
N GLN A 433 15.92 -35.82 3.95
CA GLN A 433 16.64 -37.07 3.73
C GLN A 433 15.67 -38.26 3.74
N LEU A 434 15.61 -38.99 2.63
CA LEU A 434 14.68 -40.10 2.40
C LEU A 434 15.44 -41.41 2.28
N ALA A 435 14.94 -42.46 2.93
CA ALA A 435 15.29 -43.82 2.56
C ALA A 435 14.71 -44.16 1.17
N PRO A 436 15.22 -45.19 0.45
CA PRO A 436 14.77 -45.50 -0.91
C PRO A 436 13.26 -45.76 -1.08
N ASP A 437 12.56 -46.21 -0.03
CA ASP A 437 11.12 -46.47 -0.03
C ASP A 437 10.27 -45.34 0.60
N GLU A 438 10.91 -44.24 1.01
CA GLU A 438 10.25 -43.06 1.56
C GLU A 438 10.00 -42.01 0.47
N VAL A 439 8.93 -41.23 0.68
CA VAL A 439 8.52 -40.14 -0.19
C VAL A 439 8.25 -38.90 0.67
N TYR A 440 8.47 -37.73 0.11
CA TYR A 440 8.10 -36.46 0.72
C TYR A 440 7.18 -35.71 -0.22
N VAL A 441 6.15 -35.04 0.30
CA VAL A 441 5.19 -34.27 -0.50
C VAL A 441 5.55 -32.79 -0.46
N PRO A 442 6.14 -32.23 -1.53
CA PRO A 442 6.50 -30.82 -1.57
C PRO A 442 5.35 -29.89 -1.96
N ASN A 443 4.34 -30.39 -2.69
CA ASN A 443 3.12 -29.66 -3.04
C ASN A 443 1.97 -30.63 -3.35
N SER A 444 0.74 -30.14 -3.31
CA SER A 444 -0.46 -30.90 -3.63
C SER A 444 -1.58 -29.96 -4.07
N ALA A 445 -2.30 -30.32 -5.12
CA ALA A 445 -3.53 -29.67 -5.54
C ALA A 445 -4.75 -30.46 -5.05
N LEU A 446 -5.70 -29.76 -4.43
CA LEU A 446 -7.04 -30.27 -4.16
C LEU A 446 -8.02 -29.34 -4.88
N ASP A 447 -8.89 -29.93 -5.70
CA ASP A 447 -9.91 -29.22 -6.46
C ASP A 447 -11.29 -29.80 -6.14
N LEU A 448 -12.22 -28.93 -5.76
CA LEU A 448 -13.61 -29.25 -5.48
C LEU A 448 -14.49 -28.46 -6.44
N TYR A 449 -15.19 -29.18 -7.31
CA TYR A 449 -16.05 -28.61 -8.34
C TYR A 449 -17.31 -29.46 -8.51
N ARG A 450 -18.33 -28.93 -9.20
CA ARG A 450 -19.54 -29.70 -9.52
C ARG A 450 -19.29 -30.65 -10.67
N GLU A 451 -19.90 -31.82 -10.67
CA GLU A 451 -19.78 -32.75 -11.80
C GLU A 451 -20.22 -32.06 -13.11
N GLY A 452 -19.35 -32.12 -14.13
CA GLY A 452 -19.55 -31.43 -15.41
C GLY A 452 -19.13 -29.96 -15.44
N GLN A 453 -18.69 -29.38 -14.33
CA GLN A 453 -18.18 -28.00 -14.30
C GLN A 453 -16.93 -27.85 -15.18
N ILE A 454 -16.93 -26.75 -15.92
CA ILE A 454 -15.79 -26.24 -16.67
C ILE A 454 -15.54 -24.79 -16.24
N ASN A 455 -14.30 -24.35 -16.38
CA ASN A 455 -13.88 -23.00 -16.04
C ASN A 455 -14.74 -21.96 -16.79
N ASP A 456 -14.94 -20.79 -16.16
CA ASP A 456 -15.60 -19.61 -16.75
C ASP A 456 -17.11 -19.71 -17.00
N LEU A 457 -17.70 -20.91 -16.89
CA LEU A 457 -19.13 -21.11 -17.07
C LEU A 457 -19.83 -21.47 -15.75
N PRO A 458 -21.04 -20.94 -15.51
CA PRO A 458 -21.85 -21.33 -14.35
C PRO A 458 -22.10 -22.86 -14.30
N PRO A 459 -21.79 -23.54 -13.19
CA PRO A 459 -22.02 -24.97 -13.06
C PRO A 459 -23.45 -25.32 -12.67
N ASP A 460 -23.82 -26.59 -12.88
CA ASP A 460 -25.06 -27.15 -12.33
C ASP A 460 -24.97 -27.27 -10.79
N GLN A 461 -25.80 -26.49 -10.11
CA GLN A 461 -25.82 -26.42 -8.65
C GLN A 461 -26.42 -27.65 -7.96
N VAL A 462 -27.14 -28.52 -8.69
CA VAL A 462 -27.69 -29.77 -8.12
C VAL A 462 -26.80 -30.99 -8.35
N ALA A 463 -25.78 -30.88 -9.21
CA ALA A 463 -24.84 -31.96 -9.49
C ALA A 463 -24.00 -32.31 -8.25
N ASP A 464 -23.52 -33.55 -8.16
CA ASP A 464 -22.63 -33.96 -7.07
C ASP A 464 -21.28 -33.21 -7.12
N TRP A 465 -20.57 -33.20 -5.99
CA TRP A 465 -19.22 -32.65 -5.94
C TRP A 465 -18.22 -33.67 -6.47
N VAL A 466 -17.19 -33.20 -7.17
CA VAL A 466 -16.02 -33.98 -7.53
C VAL A 466 -14.85 -33.49 -6.70
N LEU A 467 -14.27 -34.39 -5.90
CA LEU A 467 -12.99 -34.21 -5.24
C LEU A 467 -11.90 -34.74 -6.17
N ASN A 468 -11.08 -33.86 -6.73
CA ASN A 468 -9.87 -34.23 -7.44
C ASN A 468 -8.66 -33.87 -6.58
N CYS A 469 -7.71 -34.80 -6.43
CA CYS A 469 -6.49 -34.57 -5.67
C CYS A 469 -5.27 -35.06 -6.45
N SER A 470 -4.28 -34.18 -6.59
CA SER A 470 -3.00 -34.43 -7.24
C SER A 470 -1.87 -34.11 -6.26
N ILE A 471 -0.98 -35.07 -6.03
CA ILE A 471 0.06 -35.00 -5.00
C ILE A 471 1.43 -35.16 -5.67
N ASP A 472 2.31 -34.18 -5.49
CA ASP A 472 3.70 -34.25 -5.94
C ASP A 472 4.53 -35.09 -4.96
N ALA A 473 5.62 -35.69 -5.42
CA ALA A 473 6.59 -36.39 -4.58
C ALA A 473 8.04 -35.95 -4.88
N LEU A 474 8.84 -35.87 -3.81
CA LEU A 474 10.27 -36.14 -3.88
C LEU A 474 10.46 -37.64 -3.72
N ASN A 475 11.35 -38.22 -4.54
CA ASN A 475 11.40 -39.66 -4.87
C ASN A 475 10.17 -40.09 -5.69
N SER A 476 9.68 -41.33 -5.56
CA SER A 476 8.62 -41.85 -6.43
C SER A 476 7.59 -42.71 -5.71
N PHE A 477 6.32 -42.53 -6.06
CA PHE A 477 5.24 -43.40 -5.63
C PHE A 477 5.27 -44.73 -6.40
N PRO A 478 5.21 -45.89 -5.72
CA PRO A 478 5.27 -47.18 -6.38
C PRO A 478 4.01 -47.46 -7.22
N LYS A 479 4.19 -48.22 -8.32
CA LYS A 479 3.07 -48.61 -9.20
C LYS A 479 1.96 -49.33 -8.42
N GLY A 480 0.71 -48.98 -8.73
CA GLY A 480 -0.48 -49.53 -8.07
C GLY A 480 -0.62 -49.12 -6.61
N ALA A 481 -0.09 -47.96 -6.21
CA ALA A 481 -0.53 -47.25 -5.01
C ALA A 481 -2.00 -46.82 -5.18
N GLU A 482 -2.75 -46.87 -4.09
CA GLU A 482 -4.15 -46.43 -3.99
C GLU A 482 -4.23 -45.09 -3.28
N MET A 483 -5.31 -44.33 -3.50
CA MET A 483 -5.58 -43.08 -2.79
C MET A 483 -6.89 -43.21 -2.02
N LYS A 484 -6.88 -42.87 -0.73
CA LYS A 484 -8.05 -42.92 0.16
C LYS A 484 -8.30 -41.53 0.74
N PHE A 485 -9.55 -41.15 0.90
CA PHE A 485 -9.90 -39.85 1.46
C PHE A 485 -10.74 -39.98 2.73
N THR A 486 -10.60 -38.99 3.61
CA THR A 486 -11.44 -38.75 4.79
C THR A 486 -11.80 -37.26 4.84
N VAL A 487 -13.09 -36.94 4.97
CA VAL A 487 -13.58 -35.57 5.16
C VAL A 487 -14.07 -35.40 6.59
N LYS A 488 -13.52 -34.40 7.29
CA LYS A 488 -13.94 -34.01 8.62
C LYS A 488 -14.47 -32.57 8.63
N ASP A 489 -15.51 -32.32 9.39
CA ASP A 489 -15.98 -30.95 9.65
C ASP A 489 -15.06 -30.20 10.63
N ALA A 490 -15.33 -28.91 10.85
CA ALA A 490 -14.59 -28.06 11.78
C ALA A 490 -14.63 -28.55 13.26
N THR A 491 -15.57 -29.44 13.63
CA THR A 491 -15.63 -30.05 14.97
C THR A 491 -14.79 -31.33 15.08
N GLY A 492 -14.23 -31.80 13.97
CA GLY A 492 -13.50 -33.07 13.87
C GLY A 492 -14.39 -34.28 13.59
N GLY A 493 -15.71 -34.08 13.41
CA GLY A 493 -16.66 -35.12 13.06
C GLY A 493 -16.41 -35.63 11.64
N THR A 494 -16.38 -36.95 11.44
CA THR A 494 -16.18 -37.54 10.11
C THR A 494 -17.49 -37.53 9.33
N ILE A 495 -17.48 -36.89 8.16
CA ILE A 495 -18.64 -36.74 7.27
C ILE A 495 -18.66 -37.84 6.21
N SER A 496 -17.49 -38.13 5.64
CA SER A 496 -17.34 -39.14 4.59
C SER A 496 -15.92 -39.73 4.58
N THR A 497 -15.82 -40.94 4.07
CA THR A 497 -14.56 -41.65 3.80
C THR A 497 -14.73 -42.48 2.54
N GLY A 498 -13.67 -42.65 1.76
CA GLY A 498 -13.75 -43.48 0.56
C GLY A 498 -12.41 -43.64 -0.15
N HIS A 499 -12.48 -44.12 -1.38
CA HIS A 499 -11.34 -44.27 -2.28
C HIS A 499 -11.45 -43.29 -3.44
N LEU A 500 -10.31 -42.74 -3.86
CA LEU A 500 -10.19 -42.08 -5.15
C LEU A 500 -10.07 -43.15 -6.24
N THR A 501 -10.63 -42.84 -7.40
CA THR A 501 -10.65 -43.66 -8.61
C THR A 501 -9.92 -42.94 -9.74
N ASN A 502 -9.85 -43.55 -10.93
CA ASN A 502 -9.16 -43.00 -12.10
C ASN A 502 -7.71 -42.56 -11.81
N ILE A 503 -7.00 -43.38 -11.00
CA ILE A 503 -5.67 -43.02 -10.53
C ILE A 503 -4.68 -43.01 -11.69
N THR A 504 -4.01 -41.88 -11.89
CA THR A 504 -2.81 -41.76 -12.72
C THR A 504 -1.60 -41.63 -11.79
N ASN A 505 -0.54 -42.39 -12.07
CA ASN A 505 0.69 -42.39 -11.28
C ASN A 505 1.89 -42.35 -12.23
N ALA A 506 2.55 -41.19 -12.29
CA ALA A 506 3.77 -40.98 -13.07
C ALA A 506 5.06 -41.26 -12.27
N GLY A 507 4.93 -41.54 -10.96
CA GLY A 507 6.02 -41.73 -10.02
C GLY A 507 6.21 -40.49 -9.16
N ASP A 508 6.58 -39.37 -9.77
CA ASP A 508 6.77 -38.05 -9.14
C ASP A 508 5.47 -37.28 -8.89
N VAL A 509 4.37 -37.72 -9.51
CA VAL A 509 3.02 -37.23 -9.24
C VAL A 509 2.01 -38.38 -9.26
N ILE A 510 1.05 -38.33 -8.33
CA ILE A 510 -0.11 -39.22 -8.30
C ILE A 510 -1.40 -38.42 -8.19
N THR A 511 -2.37 -38.72 -9.04
CA THR A 511 -3.65 -38.00 -9.11
C THR A 511 -4.81 -39.00 -9.11
N GLY A 512 -5.91 -38.66 -8.45
CA GLY A 512 -7.15 -39.42 -8.52
C GLY A 512 -8.36 -38.57 -8.10
N SER A 513 -9.57 -39.08 -8.35
CA SER A 513 -10.80 -38.35 -8.05
C SER A 513 -11.92 -39.20 -7.46
N ALA A 514 -12.85 -38.57 -6.77
CA ALA A 514 -14.04 -39.20 -6.20
C ALA A 514 -15.26 -38.29 -6.33
N THR A 515 -16.43 -38.87 -6.60
CA THR A 515 -17.72 -38.17 -6.55
C THR A 515 -18.26 -38.21 -5.12
N LEU A 516 -18.72 -37.06 -4.63
CA LEU A 516 -19.22 -36.85 -3.29
C LEU A 516 -20.65 -36.30 -3.36
N ASP A 517 -21.57 -37.01 -2.71
CA ASP A 517 -23.00 -36.65 -2.59
C ASP A 517 -23.19 -35.20 -2.10
N ALA A 518 -23.79 -34.36 -2.94
CA ALA A 518 -23.98 -32.93 -2.70
C ALA A 518 -24.73 -32.63 -1.40
N GLU A 519 -25.71 -33.46 -1.01
CA GLU A 519 -26.58 -33.19 0.14
C GLU A 519 -25.85 -33.31 1.49
N LYS A 520 -24.67 -33.95 1.52
CA LYS A 520 -23.92 -34.19 2.76
C LYS A 520 -23.10 -33.00 3.26
N TYR A 521 -22.84 -32.02 2.40
CA TYR A 521 -21.91 -30.93 2.71
C TYR A 521 -22.64 -29.59 2.75
N LYS A 522 -22.35 -28.81 3.79
CA LYS A 522 -22.85 -27.44 3.91
C LYS A 522 -21.95 -26.53 3.09
N LEU A 523 -22.58 -25.61 2.35
CA LEU A 523 -21.85 -24.67 1.50
C LEU A 523 -21.07 -23.63 2.32
N TRP A 524 -19.92 -23.23 1.80
CA TRP A 524 -19.20 -22.04 2.27
C TRP A 524 -19.78 -20.78 1.61
N TRP A 525 -19.84 -19.68 2.38
CA TRP A 525 -20.35 -18.39 1.91
C TRP A 525 -19.44 -17.24 2.34
N PRO A 526 -19.32 -16.17 1.51
CA PRO A 526 -18.62 -14.94 1.89
C PRO A 526 -19.23 -14.23 3.10
N ALA A 527 -18.49 -13.26 3.63
CA ALA A 527 -18.89 -12.41 4.73
C ALA A 527 -20.20 -11.69 4.38
N GLY A 528 -21.15 -11.72 5.32
CA GLY A 528 -22.49 -11.15 5.12
C GLY A 528 -23.45 -12.03 4.30
N MET A 529 -23.00 -13.18 3.77
CA MET A 529 -23.81 -14.05 2.92
C MET A 529 -24.14 -15.41 3.54
N GLY A 530 -23.60 -15.75 4.71
CA GLY A 530 -23.88 -17.03 5.36
C GLY A 530 -22.73 -17.50 6.24
N ALA A 531 -22.72 -18.80 6.54
CA ALA A 531 -21.66 -19.42 7.33
C ALA A 531 -20.49 -19.86 6.46
N GLN A 532 -19.28 -19.63 6.94
CA GLN A 532 -18.01 -20.07 6.34
C GLN A 532 -17.75 -21.54 6.72
N ASN A 533 -18.57 -22.47 6.22
CA ASN A 533 -18.40 -23.90 6.55
C ASN A 533 -17.11 -24.45 5.94
N LEU A 534 -16.17 -24.87 6.80
CA LEU A 534 -14.87 -25.43 6.41
C LEU A 534 -14.75 -26.89 6.83
N TYR A 535 -13.99 -27.63 6.03
CA TYR A 535 -13.73 -29.06 6.17
C TYR A 535 -12.23 -29.34 6.02
N ASN A 536 -11.74 -30.30 6.80
CA ASN A 536 -10.41 -30.87 6.59
C ASN A 536 -10.56 -32.14 5.76
N ILE A 537 -9.97 -32.15 4.57
CA ILE A 537 -9.90 -33.32 3.69
C ILE A 537 -8.49 -33.89 3.77
N THR A 538 -8.40 -35.11 4.26
CA THR A 538 -7.15 -35.89 4.28
C THR A 538 -7.17 -36.90 3.15
N VAL A 539 -6.11 -36.92 2.33
CA VAL A 539 -5.89 -37.92 1.28
C VAL A 539 -4.61 -38.70 1.60
N ASP A 540 -4.76 -40.01 1.80
CA ASP A 540 -3.68 -40.95 2.05
C ASP A 540 -3.32 -41.70 0.77
N VAL A 541 -2.04 -41.72 0.42
CA VAL A 541 -1.48 -42.61 -0.61
C VAL A 541 -1.04 -43.90 0.07
N VAL A 542 -1.64 -45.04 -0.31
CA VAL A 542 -1.50 -46.31 0.40
C VAL A 542 -1.02 -47.42 -0.55
N LYS A 543 -0.10 -48.27 -0.08
CA LYS A 543 0.28 -49.50 -0.77
C LYS A 543 0.33 -50.66 0.22
N GLN A 544 -0.37 -51.76 -0.07
CA GLN A 544 -0.39 -52.96 0.79
C GLN A 544 -0.67 -52.64 2.27
N ASN A 545 -1.65 -51.76 2.53
CA ASN A 545 -2.02 -51.24 3.86
C ASN A 545 -0.95 -50.40 4.60
N LYS A 546 0.17 -50.04 3.96
CA LYS A 546 1.12 -49.03 4.45
C LYS A 546 0.76 -47.66 3.83
N THR A 547 0.53 -46.65 4.66
CA THR A 547 0.48 -45.26 4.20
C THR A 547 1.88 -44.81 3.82
N LEU A 548 2.02 -44.32 2.59
CA LEU A 548 3.27 -43.80 2.04
C LEU A 548 3.38 -42.30 2.25
N ALA A 549 2.28 -41.59 2.03
CA ALA A 549 2.13 -40.16 2.25
C ALA A 549 0.69 -39.84 2.69
N SER A 550 0.54 -38.75 3.44
CA SER A 550 -0.76 -38.22 3.85
C SER A 550 -0.76 -36.71 3.68
N VAL A 551 -1.75 -36.19 2.96
CA VAL A 551 -1.93 -34.75 2.73
C VAL A 551 -3.26 -34.33 3.33
N THR A 552 -3.25 -33.31 4.18
CA THR A 552 -4.49 -32.71 4.70
C THR A 552 -4.59 -31.27 4.25
N LYS A 553 -5.72 -30.91 3.62
CA LYS A 553 -6.05 -29.54 3.22
C LYS A 553 -7.36 -29.12 3.87
N ARG A 554 -7.41 -27.87 4.33
CA ARG A 554 -8.65 -27.23 4.75
C ARG A 554 -9.29 -26.56 3.55
N THR A 555 -10.59 -26.75 3.37
CA THR A 555 -11.34 -26.26 2.20
C THR A 555 -12.81 -26.05 2.54
N GLY A 556 -13.59 -25.51 1.61
CA GLY A 556 -15.04 -25.30 1.71
C GLY A 556 -15.73 -25.74 0.42
N PHE A 557 -16.94 -26.27 0.54
CA PHE A 557 -17.74 -26.65 -0.63
C PHE A 557 -18.46 -25.40 -1.16
N ARG A 558 -18.03 -24.91 -2.32
CA ARG A 558 -18.62 -23.74 -2.97
C ARG A 558 -18.35 -23.73 -4.47
N THR A 559 -19.21 -23.08 -5.24
CA THR A 559 -18.89 -22.69 -6.64
C THR A 559 -18.71 -21.18 -6.69
N ILE A 560 -17.68 -20.70 -7.36
CA ILE A 560 -17.46 -19.29 -7.68
C ILE A 560 -17.17 -19.18 -9.17
N VAL A 561 -17.84 -18.25 -9.86
CA VAL A 561 -17.63 -17.99 -11.30
C VAL A 561 -17.71 -16.49 -11.53
N LEU A 562 -16.79 -15.93 -12.31
CA LEU A 562 -17.00 -14.63 -12.95
C LEU A 562 -17.76 -14.88 -14.25
N ASN A 563 -19.04 -14.51 -14.27
CA ASN A 563 -19.89 -14.69 -15.44
C ASN A 563 -19.70 -13.52 -16.41
N MET A 564 -19.09 -13.82 -17.55
CA MET A 564 -18.90 -12.87 -18.66
C MET A 564 -19.73 -13.25 -19.89
N GLY A 565 -20.76 -14.08 -19.72
CA GLY A 565 -21.64 -14.50 -20.82
C GLY A 565 -22.43 -13.34 -21.42
N GLU A 566 -22.93 -13.52 -22.65
CA GLU A 566 -23.79 -12.53 -23.28
C GLU A 566 -25.03 -12.23 -22.42
N ILE A 567 -25.50 -10.99 -22.49
CA ILE A 567 -26.74 -10.59 -21.83
C ILE A 567 -27.91 -11.37 -22.44
N THR A 568 -28.61 -12.12 -21.60
CA THR A 568 -29.72 -13.01 -22.01
C THR A 568 -30.97 -12.23 -22.41
N ASP A 569 -31.89 -12.87 -23.14
CA ASP A 569 -33.19 -12.28 -23.50
C ASP A 569 -34.00 -11.90 -22.25
N GLU A 570 -33.90 -12.68 -21.16
CA GLU A 570 -34.52 -12.37 -19.88
C GLU A 570 -33.94 -11.11 -19.24
N GLN A 571 -32.61 -10.93 -19.29
CA GLN A 571 -31.94 -9.72 -18.80
C GLN A 571 -32.29 -8.50 -19.65
N LEU A 572 -32.35 -8.64 -20.98
CA LEU A 572 -32.82 -7.57 -21.89
C LEU A 572 -34.25 -7.16 -21.57
N ALA A 573 -35.14 -8.12 -21.30
CA ALA A 573 -36.53 -7.86 -20.92
C ALA A 573 -36.65 -7.11 -19.57
N GLN A 574 -35.65 -7.22 -18.70
CA GLN A 574 -35.54 -6.44 -17.44
C GLN A 574 -35.00 -5.01 -17.67
N GLY A 575 -34.63 -4.65 -18.90
CA GLY A 575 -34.10 -3.33 -19.25
C GLY A 575 -32.57 -3.22 -19.16
N ILE A 576 -31.87 -4.33 -18.93
CA ILE A 576 -30.40 -4.39 -18.93
C ILE A 576 -29.91 -4.14 -20.37
N ALA A 577 -28.88 -3.31 -20.52
CA ALA A 577 -28.28 -2.99 -21.80
C ALA A 577 -27.64 -4.25 -22.43
N PRO A 578 -27.64 -4.37 -23.78
CA PRO A 578 -26.99 -5.49 -24.47
C PRO A 578 -25.47 -5.50 -24.24
N GLY A 579 -24.81 -6.59 -24.62
CA GLY A 579 -23.37 -6.81 -24.46
C GLY A 579 -23.07 -8.09 -23.67
N ASN A 580 -22.09 -8.03 -22.78
CA ASN A 580 -21.74 -9.14 -21.88
C ASN A 580 -21.97 -8.75 -20.42
N ASN A 581 -22.22 -9.76 -19.60
CA ASN A 581 -22.14 -9.68 -18.15
C ASN A 581 -20.68 -9.45 -17.71
N TRP A 582 -20.52 -9.04 -16.46
CA TRP A 582 -19.26 -9.09 -15.72
C TRP A 582 -19.61 -9.02 -14.23
N HIS A 583 -19.85 -10.18 -13.63
CA HIS A 583 -20.18 -10.26 -12.22
C HIS A 583 -19.82 -11.62 -11.64
N PHE A 584 -19.64 -11.67 -10.33
CA PHE A 584 -19.38 -12.91 -9.63
C PHE A 584 -20.68 -13.60 -9.20
N GLU A 585 -20.69 -14.93 -9.28
CA GLU A 585 -21.75 -15.80 -8.79
C GLU A 585 -21.20 -16.77 -7.74
N ILE A 586 -21.75 -16.73 -6.53
CA ILE A 586 -21.42 -17.66 -5.45
C ILE A 586 -22.55 -18.68 -5.29
N ASN A 587 -22.25 -19.96 -5.46
CA ASN A 587 -23.22 -21.06 -5.38
C ASN A 587 -24.46 -20.85 -6.28
N GLY A 588 -24.27 -20.24 -7.46
CA GLY A 588 -25.33 -19.95 -8.43
C GLY A 588 -26.13 -18.68 -8.15
N HIS A 589 -25.67 -17.82 -7.24
CA HIS A 589 -26.31 -16.55 -6.93
C HIS A 589 -25.40 -15.36 -7.28
N GLU A 590 -25.92 -14.43 -8.09
CA GLU A 590 -25.35 -13.08 -8.25
C GLU A 590 -25.21 -12.42 -6.87
N PHE A 591 -24.15 -11.63 -6.68
CA PHE A 591 -24.03 -10.76 -5.51
C PHE A 591 -23.31 -9.46 -5.90
N TYR A 592 -23.51 -8.41 -5.10
CA TYR A 592 -22.75 -7.18 -5.25
C TYR A 592 -21.40 -7.33 -4.54
N ALA A 593 -20.30 -7.37 -5.30
CA ALA A 593 -18.96 -7.40 -4.72
C ALA A 593 -18.61 -6.03 -4.11
N LYS A 594 -18.10 -6.04 -2.89
CA LYS A 594 -17.76 -4.82 -2.14
C LYS A 594 -16.40 -5.00 -1.54
N GLY A 595 -15.49 -4.09 -1.86
CA GLY A 595 -14.21 -4.04 -1.17
C GLY A 595 -13.22 -3.11 -1.82
N SER A 596 -11.99 -3.60 -1.93
CA SER A 596 -10.82 -2.82 -2.32
C SER A 596 -9.68 -3.70 -2.82
N ASN A 597 -8.65 -3.04 -3.35
CA ASN A 597 -7.42 -3.67 -3.83
C ASN A 597 -6.41 -3.83 -2.69
N PHE A 598 -5.94 -5.06 -2.46
CA PHE A 598 -4.88 -5.41 -1.52
C PHE A 598 -3.53 -5.39 -2.24
N ILE A 599 -2.57 -4.70 -1.66
CA ILE A 599 -1.17 -4.60 -2.09
C ILE A 599 -0.26 -5.28 -1.05
N PRO A 600 1.04 -5.46 -1.31
CA PRO A 600 1.97 -5.91 -0.28
C PRO A 600 1.92 -4.98 0.95
N PRO A 601 1.63 -5.49 2.15
CA PRO A 601 1.54 -4.65 3.35
C PRO A 601 2.92 -4.23 3.87
N ASP A 602 3.99 -4.73 3.26
CA ASP A 602 5.37 -4.46 3.63
C ASP A 602 6.30 -4.75 2.45
N ALA A 603 7.33 -3.93 2.27
CA ALA A 603 8.40 -4.17 1.29
C ALA A 603 9.29 -5.36 1.69
N PHE A 604 9.13 -5.90 2.89
CA PHE A 604 9.84 -7.08 3.36
C PHE A 604 8.86 -8.14 3.85
N TRP A 605 8.37 -8.98 2.94
CA TRP A 605 7.48 -10.12 3.26
C TRP A 605 7.89 -10.98 4.47
N PRO A 606 9.19 -11.25 4.76
CA PRO A 606 9.56 -12.06 5.94
C PRO A 606 9.10 -11.49 7.29
N ARG A 607 8.84 -10.18 7.41
CA ARG A 607 8.27 -9.58 8.64
C ARG A 607 6.75 -9.43 8.63
N VAL A 608 6.07 -9.86 7.56
CA VAL A 608 4.60 -9.92 7.51
C VAL A 608 4.12 -11.14 8.28
N THR A 609 3.39 -10.91 9.37
CA THR A 609 2.93 -11.99 10.26
C THR A 609 1.47 -12.38 10.01
N PRO A 610 1.07 -13.64 10.33
CA PRO A 610 -0.34 -14.04 10.30
C PRO A 610 -1.25 -13.14 11.15
N ASP A 611 -0.76 -12.64 12.28
CA ASP A 611 -1.53 -11.74 13.15
C ASP A 611 -1.75 -10.37 12.51
N ARG A 612 -0.76 -9.85 11.77
CA ARG A 612 -0.90 -8.60 11.01
C ARG A 612 -1.99 -8.74 9.94
N ILE A 613 -1.94 -9.80 9.13
CA ILE A 613 -2.96 -10.07 8.10
C ILE A 613 -4.34 -10.30 8.72
N ARG A 614 -4.46 -11.11 9.78
CA ARG A 614 -5.75 -11.32 10.46
C ARG A 614 -6.31 -10.01 11.02
N THR A 615 -5.46 -9.11 11.50
CA THR A 615 -5.88 -7.81 12.02
C THR A 615 -6.38 -6.90 10.89
N LEU A 616 -5.68 -6.88 9.76
CA LEU A 616 -6.11 -6.19 8.55
C LEU A 616 -7.45 -6.76 8.03
N PHE A 617 -7.59 -8.07 7.93
CA PHE A 617 -8.82 -8.72 7.43
C PHE A 617 -10.02 -8.56 8.38
N ARG A 618 -9.80 -8.46 9.69
CA ARG A 618 -10.86 -8.01 10.62
C ARG A 618 -11.35 -6.61 10.26
N SER A 619 -10.45 -5.73 9.81
CA SER A 619 -10.84 -4.39 9.35
C SER A 619 -11.63 -4.41 8.05
N VAL A 620 -11.30 -5.33 7.14
CA VAL A 620 -12.05 -5.58 5.89
C VAL A 620 -13.47 -6.04 6.19
N VAL A 621 -13.64 -7.07 7.05
CA VAL A 621 -14.97 -7.55 7.47
C VAL A 621 -15.75 -6.48 8.23
N ALA A 622 -15.09 -5.76 9.14
CA ALA A 622 -15.71 -4.65 9.87
C ALA A 622 -16.09 -3.47 8.94
N GLY A 623 -15.44 -3.37 7.78
CA GLY A 623 -15.73 -2.43 6.71
C GLY A 623 -16.86 -2.86 5.76
N ASN A 624 -17.63 -3.91 6.11
CA ASN A 624 -18.69 -4.48 5.27
C ASN A 624 -18.23 -4.97 3.88
N GLN A 625 -16.93 -5.25 3.73
CA GLN A 625 -16.37 -5.77 2.50
C GLN A 625 -16.48 -7.31 2.45
N ASN A 626 -16.64 -7.85 1.26
CA ASN A 626 -16.76 -9.29 0.99
C ASN A 626 -15.75 -9.81 -0.05
N MET A 627 -14.98 -8.91 -0.68
CA MET A 627 -13.98 -9.26 -1.69
C MET A 627 -12.77 -8.33 -1.61
N LEU A 628 -11.58 -8.89 -1.79
CA LEU A 628 -10.36 -8.15 -2.06
C LEU A 628 -9.81 -8.60 -3.42
N ARG A 629 -9.29 -7.65 -4.20
CA ARG A 629 -8.43 -7.93 -5.34
C ARG A 629 -6.98 -7.92 -4.87
N VAL A 630 -6.34 -9.08 -4.85
CA VAL A 630 -4.93 -9.25 -4.54
C VAL A 630 -4.16 -8.83 -5.79
N TRP A 631 -3.81 -7.55 -5.82
CA TRP A 631 -3.28 -6.85 -6.99
C TRP A 631 -1.92 -7.41 -7.43
N ALA A 632 -1.72 -7.47 -8.75
CA ALA A 632 -0.41 -7.69 -9.34
C ALA A 632 0.20 -6.38 -9.88
N SER A 633 1.49 -6.11 -9.71
CA SER A 633 2.49 -7.10 -9.32
C SER A 633 3.18 -6.77 -7.99
N GLY A 634 2.60 -7.35 -6.93
CA GLY A 634 3.18 -7.49 -5.61
C GLY A 634 3.88 -8.85 -5.50
N ALA A 635 3.44 -9.70 -4.55
CA ALA A 635 3.86 -11.09 -4.49
C ALA A 635 2.69 -12.03 -4.17
N TYR A 636 2.79 -13.27 -4.67
CA TYR A 636 1.75 -14.27 -4.41
C TYR A 636 1.58 -14.46 -2.92
N SER A 637 0.38 -14.16 -2.44
CA SER A 637 0.07 -14.15 -1.02
C SER A 637 0.36 -15.52 -0.36
N PRO A 638 0.94 -15.52 0.86
CA PRO A 638 1.26 -16.76 1.58
C PRO A 638 -0.01 -17.49 2.04
N ASP A 639 0.10 -18.81 2.28
CA ASP A 639 -1.05 -19.67 2.67
C ASP A 639 -1.83 -19.10 3.88
N PHE A 640 -1.14 -18.51 4.86
CA PHE A 640 -1.80 -17.99 6.06
C PHE A 640 -2.76 -16.82 5.78
N MET A 641 -2.58 -16.12 4.65
CA MET A 641 -3.48 -15.05 4.21
C MET A 641 -4.76 -15.64 3.61
N TYR A 642 -4.65 -16.62 2.72
CA TYR A 642 -5.80 -17.36 2.20
C TYR A 642 -6.55 -18.09 3.33
N ASP A 643 -5.83 -18.68 4.28
CA ASP A 643 -6.41 -19.28 5.49
C ASP A 643 -7.25 -18.28 6.30
N ALA A 644 -6.78 -17.03 6.44
CA ALA A 644 -7.52 -15.99 7.12
C ALA A 644 -8.77 -15.58 6.31
N ALA A 645 -8.65 -15.47 4.98
CA ALA A 645 -9.77 -15.17 4.09
C ALA A 645 -10.85 -16.26 4.11
N ASP A 646 -10.45 -17.54 4.06
CA ASP A 646 -11.34 -18.70 4.15
C ASP A 646 -12.19 -18.67 5.42
N GLU A 647 -11.55 -18.41 6.56
CA GLU A 647 -12.21 -18.37 7.86
C GLU A 647 -13.13 -17.15 8.03
N MET A 648 -12.74 -16.02 7.43
CA MET A 648 -13.46 -14.75 7.57
C MET A 648 -14.49 -14.50 6.46
N GLY A 649 -14.51 -15.32 5.41
CA GLY A 649 -15.45 -15.18 4.30
C GLY A 649 -15.06 -14.10 3.30
N ILE A 650 -13.77 -13.82 3.11
CA ILE A 650 -13.32 -12.79 2.16
C ILE A 650 -12.99 -13.48 0.84
N LEU A 651 -13.64 -13.10 -0.25
CA LEU A 651 -13.25 -13.57 -1.59
C LEU A 651 -11.95 -12.88 -2.02
N LEU A 652 -11.04 -13.62 -2.64
CA LEU A 652 -9.77 -13.14 -3.15
C LEU A 652 -9.76 -13.31 -4.66
N TRP A 653 -9.98 -12.21 -5.39
CA TRP A 653 -9.56 -12.12 -6.79
C TRP A 653 -8.04 -12.10 -6.77
N SER A 654 -7.39 -13.12 -7.34
CA SER A 654 -5.94 -13.25 -7.34
C SER A 654 -5.37 -13.04 -8.73
N GLU A 655 -4.18 -12.46 -8.82
CA GLU A 655 -3.53 -12.13 -10.09
C GLU A 655 -2.16 -12.80 -10.18
N PHE A 656 -1.73 -13.15 -11.39
CA PHE A 656 -0.34 -13.52 -11.65
C PHE A 656 0.52 -12.25 -11.68
N GLU A 657 1.77 -12.36 -11.24
CA GLU A 657 2.61 -11.20 -10.90
C GLU A 657 3.18 -10.47 -12.14
N PHE A 658 2.28 -9.89 -12.93
CA PHE A 658 2.51 -9.07 -14.11
C PHE A 658 1.64 -7.82 -14.03
N GLY A 659 2.15 -6.65 -14.38
CA GLY A 659 1.35 -5.43 -14.31
C GLY A 659 2.04 -4.18 -14.82
N ASP A 660 1.26 -3.29 -15.47
CA ASP A 660 1.68 -1.96 -15.97
C ASP A 660 2.99 -2.02 -16.78
N ALA A 661 3.14 -3.11 -17.54
CA ALA A 661 4.25 -3.34 -18.46
C ALA A 661 3.92 -4.51 -19.40
N LEU A 662 4.55 -4.51 -20.57
CA LEU A 662 4.68 -5.73 -21.38
C LEU A 662 5.93 -6.53 -20.99
N TYR A 663 5.91 -7.83 -21.29
CA TYR A 663 6.90 -8.80 -20.80
C TYR A 663 7.52 -9.61 -21.95
N PRO A 664 8.77 -10.10 -21.79
CA PRO A 664 9.39 -10.96 -22.79
C PRO A 664 8.62 -12.27 -23.00
N VAL A 665 8.71 -12.82 -24.20
CA VAL A 665 8.13 -14.14 -24.54
C VAL A 665 9.17 -15.13 -25.06
N THR A 666 10.42 -14.98 -24.63
CA THR A 666 11.47 -15.97 -24.93
C THR A 666 11.14 -17.31 -24.29
N GLU A 667 11.56 -18.41 -24.91
CA GLU A 667 11.23 -19.77 -24.45
C GLU A 667 11.62 -20.00 -22.97
N ASP A 668 12.81 -19.56 -22.57
CA ASP A 668 13.29 -19.69 -21.18
C ASP A 668 12.44 -18.86 -20.20
N PHE A 669 12.01 -17.65 -20.59
CA PHE A 669 11.14 -16.81 -19.75
C PHE A 669 9.75 -17.45 -19.60
N LEU A 670 9.14 -17.90 -20.72
CA LEU A 670 7.84 -18.55 -20.72
C LEU A 670 7.84 -19.85 -19.90
N GLU A 671 8.89 -20.67 -20.01
CA GLU A 671 9.00 -21.89 -19.19
C GLU A 671 9.16 -21.57 -17.70
N ASN A 672 9.91 -20.51 -17.36
CA ASN A 672 10.01 -20.05 -15.98
C ASN A 672 8.65 -19.60 -15.43
N VAL A 673 7.92 -18.79 -16.20
CA VAL A 673 6.55 -18.34 -15.87
C VAL A 673 5.58 -19.51 -15.76
N ARG A 674 5.64 -20.48 -16.68
CA ARG A 674 4.77 -21.66 -16.64
C ARG A 674 4.99 -22.46 -15.36
N GLN A 675 6.24 -22.65 -14.94
CA GLN A 675 6.56 -23.36 -13.69
C GLN A 675 6.12 -22.60 -12.44
N GLU A 676 6.23 -21.27 -12.44
CA GLU A 676 5.65 -20.38 -11.43
C GLU A 676 4.13 -20.53 -11.35
N ALA A 677 3.43 -20.35 -12.47
CA ALA A 677 1.97 -20.39 -12.51
C ALA A 677 1.43 -21.76 -12.07
N VAL A 678 2.02 -22.87 -12.55
CA VAL A 678 1.62 -24.22 -12.14
C VAL A 678 1.83 -24.42 -10.64
N TYR A 679 2.95 -23.95 -10.07
CA TYR A 679 3.18 -24.06 -8.62
C TYR A 679 2.12 -23.30 -7.83
N GLN A 680 1.86 -22.04 -8.19
CA GLN A 680 0.97 -21.14 -7.45
C GLN A 680 -0.50 -21.59 -7.54
N VAL A 681 -0.98 -21.92 -8.75
CA VAL A 681 -2.35 -22.43 -8.94
C VAL A 681 -2.57 -23.70 -8.10
N ARG A 682 -1.64 -24.67 -8.16
CA ARG A 682 -1.76 -25.92 -7.39
C ARG A 682 -1.76 -25.66 -5.89
N ARG A 683 -0.92 -24.73 -5.41
CA ARG A 683 -0.79 -24.38 -3.99
C ARG A 683 -2.09 -23.84 -3.42
N THR A 684 -2.73 -22.89 -4.13
CA THR A 684 -3.86 -22.11 -3.60
C THR A 684 -5.26 -22.65 -3.95
N ASN A 685 -5.39 -23.56 -4.92
CA ASN A 685 -6.69 -23.99 -5.45
C ASN A 685 -7.66 -24.59 -4.40
N HIS A 686 -7.17 -25.07 -3.26
CA HIS A 686 -8.03 -25.64 -2.21
C HIS A 686 -8.75 -24.60 -1.36
N HIS A 687 -8.37 -23.32 -1.45
CA HIS A 687 -8.93 -22.25 -0.64
C HIS A 687 -10.30 -21.81 -1.20
N PRO A 688 -11.42 -21.98 -0.46
CA PRO A 688 -12.71 -21.47 -0.90
C PRO A 688 -12.74 -19.95 -1.09
N SER A 689 -11.82 -19.20 -0.47
CA SER A 689 -11.67 -17.76 -0.68
C SER A 689 -11.18 -17.39 -2.09
N LEU A 690 -10.37 -18.22 -2.74
CA LEU A 690 -9.89 -17.93 -4.11
C LEU A 690 -11.09 -17.78 -5.04
N ALA A 691 -11.21 -16.64 -5.71
CA ALA A 691 -12.39 -16.28 -6.51
C ALA A 691 -12.11 -16.25 -8.02
N LEU A 692 -10.89 -15.87 -8.41
CA LEU A 692 -10.49 -15.60 -9.78
C LEU A 692 -8.96 -15.73 -9.90
N TRP A 693 -8.48 -16.16 -11.06
CA TRP A 693 -7.12 -15.87 -11.52
C TRP A 693 -7.16 -14.86 -12.67
N ALA A 694 -6.52 -13.71 -12.51
CA ALA A 694 -6.25 -12.79 -13.62
C ALA A 694 -4.79 -12.89 -14.08
N GLY A 695 -4.54 -12.72 -15.38
CA GLY A 695 -3.22 -12.83 -16.01
C GLY A 695 -2.25 -11.72 -15.57
N GLY A 696 -2.75 -10.50 -15.37
CA GLY A 696 -1.97 -9.37 -14.87
C GLY A 696 -2.76 -8.07 -14.87
N ASN A 697 -2.17 -7.01 -14.31
CA ASN A 697 -2.78 -5.69 -14.15
C ASN A 697 -2.68 -4.80 -15.39
N GLU A 698 -3.81 -4.21 -15.79
CA GLU A 698 -3.91 -3.11 -16.77
C GLU A 698 -3.27 -3.39 -18.15
N LEU A 699 -3.35 -4.63 -18.65
CA LEU A 699 -2.71 -4.99 -19.91
C LEU A 699 -3.57 -4.59 -21.13
N GLU A 700 -4.84 -5.01 -21.15
CA GLU A 700 -5.75 -4.70 -22.27
C GLU A 700 -6.30 -3.27 -22.24
N SER A 701 -6.45 -2.71 -21.04
CA SER A 701 -7.03 -1.38 -20.84
C SER A 701 -6.01 -0.25 -20.98
N LEU A 702 -4.71 -0.52 -20.73
CA LEU A 702 -3.66 0.50 -20.69
C LEU A 702 -2.49 0.16 -21.64
N GLU A 703 -1.81 -0.96 -21.45
CA GLU A 703 -0.58 -1.27 -22.21
C GLU A 703 -0.80 -1.47 -23.71
N LEU A 704 -1.74 -2.33 -24.10
CA LEU A 704 -2.05 -2.57 -25.51
C LEU A 704 -2.54 -1.29 -26.22
N PRO A 705 -3.45 -0.48 -25.64
CA PRO A 705 -3.76 0.85 -26.16
C PRO A 705 -2.54 1.79 -26.26
N GLY A 706 -1.64 1.74 -25.28
CA GLY A 706 -0.39 2.50 -25.26
C GLY A 706 0.51 2.14 -26.45
N VAL A 707 0.67 0.85 -26.76
CA VAL A 707 1.37 0.37 -27.95
C VAL A 707 0.69 0.88 -29.22
N ASN A 708 -0.63 0.74 -29.33
CA ASN A 708 -1.36 1.21 -30.50
C ASN A 708 -1.21 2.73 -30.72
N ALA A 709 -1.06 3.51 -29.64
CA ALA A 709 -0.85 4.95 -29.72
C ALA A 709 0.59 5.33 -30.09
N SER A 710 1.58 4.58 -29.61
CA SER A 710 3.01 4.94 -29.70
C SER A 710 3.75 4.25 -30.86
N ALA A 711 3.37 3.01 -31.20
CA ALA A 711 3.95 2.18 -32.24
C ALA A 711 2.86 1.31 -32.91
N PRO A 712 1.86 1.90 -33.60
CA PRO A 712 0.75 1.18 -34.22
C PRO A 712 1.18 0.11 -35.23
N GLU A 713 2.33 0.30 -35.89
CA GLU A 713 2.90 -0.66 -36.83
C GLU A 713 3.43 -1.94 -36.17
N GLU A 714 3.69 -1.91 -34.87
CA GLU A 714 4.14 -3.07 -34.09
C GLU A 714 3.01 -3.69 -33.25
N TYR A 715 1.80 -3.11 -33.27
CA TYR A 715 0.69 -3.57 -32.42
C TYR A 715 0.39 -5.06 -32.58
N ASP A 716 0.33 -5.57 -33.82
CA ASP A 716 0.05 -6.99 -34.08
C ASP A 716 1.12 -7.92 -33.46
N ARG A 717 2.38 -7.47 -33.37
CA ARG A 717 3.46 -8.21 -32.72
C ARG A 717 3.23 -8.27 -31.22
N TYR A 718 3.08 -7.12 -30.56
CA TYR A 718 2.89 -7.07 -29.11
C TYR A 718 1.57 -7.71 -28.66
N LEU A 719 0.51 -7.63 -29.46
CA LEU A 719 -0.72 -8.36 -29.22
C LEU A 719 -0.49 -9.87 -29.26
N HIS A 720 0.27 -10.38 -30.23
CA HIS A 720 0.60 -11.79 -30.29
C HIS A 720 1.48 -12.24 -29.11
N GLU A 721 2.43 -11.42 -28.67
CA GLU A 721 3.26 -11.68 -27.49
C GLU A 721 2.42 -11.68 -26.21
N TYR A 722 1.48 -10.73 -26.07
CA TYR A 722 0.48 -10.74 -25.01
C TYR A 722 -0.32 -12.06 -25.00
N GLU A 723 -0.88 -12.46 -26.14
CA GLU A 723 -1.62 -13.74 -26.23
C GLU A 723 -0.72 -14.94 -25.88
N THR A 724 0.55 -14.93 -26.31
CA THR A 724 1.52 -16.01 -26.02
C THR A 724 1.74 -16.19 -24.50
N LEU A 725 1.90 -15.09 -23.77
CA LEU A 725 2.09 -15.15 -22.33
C LEU A 725 0.78 -15.42 -21.58
N PHE A 726 -0.24 -14.60 -21.81
CA PHE A 726 -1.44 -14.58 -20.97
C PHE A 726 -2.48 -15.62 -21.41
N LEU A 727 -2.49 -16.07 -22.65
CA LEU A 727 -3.39 -17.14 -23.10
C LEU A 727 -2.67 -18.44 -23.38
N GLU A 728 -1.52 -18.45 -24.07
CA GLU A 728 -0.85 -19.70 -24.43
C GLU A 728 -0.04 -20.32 -23.29
N THR A 729 0.36 -19.52 -22.29
CA THR A 729 1.18 -19.98 -21.15
C THR A 729 0.41 -20.05 -19.84
N LEU A 730 -0.24 -18.95 -19.41
CA LEU A 730 -0.90 -18.88 -18.11
C LEU A 730 -2.25 -19.61 -18.04
N LEU A 731 -3.11 -19.47 -19.04
CA LEU A 731 -4.41 -20.15 -19.06
C LEU A 731 -4.29 -21.68 -18.92
N PRO A 732 -3.38 -22.38 -19.65
CA PRO A 732 -3.16 -23.81 -19.45
C PRO A 732 -2.70 -24.18 -18.04
N ALA A 733 -1.98 -23.30 -17.33
CA ALA A 733 -1.60 -23.54 -15.95
C ALA A 733 -2.82 -23.56 -15.02
N VAL A 734 -3.81 -22.68 -15.26
CA VAL A 734 -5.08 -22.66 -14.52
C VAL A 734 -5.96 -23.85 -14.90
N TYR A 735 -6.34 -23.98 -16.17
CA TYR A 735 -7.27 -25.02 -16.65
C TYR A 735 -6.72 -26.45 -16.49
N GLY A 736 -5.39 -26.61 -16.50
CA GLY A 736 -4.73 -27.89 -16.28
C GLY A 736 -4.73 -28.33 -14.81
N ASN A 737 -4.94 -27.40 -13.87
CA ASN A 737 -4.85 -27.67 -12.43
C ASN A 737 -6.13 -27.33 -11.65
N SER A 738 -7.13 -26.74 -12.30
CA SER A 738 -8.43 -26.39 -11.70
C SER A 738 -9.57 -26.49 -12.70
N ARG A 739 -10.71 -26.99 -12.26
CA ARG A 739 -12.02 -26.88 -12.92
C ARG A 739 -12.94 -25.87 -12.24
N SER A 740 -12.57 -25.38 -11.05
CA SER A 740 -13.45 -24.61 -10.18
C SER A 740 -13.27 -23.09 -10.27
N ILE A 741 -12.21 -22.61 -10.93
CA ILE A 741 -11.80 -21.20 -10.94
C ILE A 741 -11.82 -20.63 -12.37
N THR A 742 -12.44 -19.46 -12.54
CA THR A 742 -12.40 -18.63 -13.76
C THR A 742 -10.99 -18.09 -14.00
N TYR A 743 -10.63 -17.90 -15.27
CA TYR A 743 -9.43 -17.17 -15.69
C TYR A 743 -9.78 -15.99 -16.61
N ILE A 744 -9.14 -14.84 -16.39
CA ILE A 744 -9.13 -13.70 -17.33
C ILE A 744 -7.68 -13.31 -17.66
N PRO A 745 -7.32 -12.94 -18.90
CA PRO A 745 -5.95 -12.60 -19.24
C PRO A 745 -5.50 -11.21 -18.74
N SER A 746 -6.41 -10.28 -18.48
CA SER A 746 -6.10 -8.94 -17.95
C SER A 746 -7.08 -8.52 -16.85
N SER A 747 -6.64 -7.71 -15.88
CA SER A 747 -7.48 -7.27 -14.75
C SER A 747 -8.66 -6.41 -15.18
N THR A 748 -8.47 -5.58 -16.20
CA THR A 748 -9.49 -4.74 -16.83
C THR A 748 -9.57 -5.08 -18.31
N GLU A 749 -10.72 -5.59 -18.75
CA GLU A 749 -10.91 -6.10 -20.12
C GLU A 749 -12.39 -6.06 -20.54
N ASN A 750 -12.71 -6.48 -21.77
CA ASN A 750 -14.09 -6.50 -22.28
C ASN A 750 -14.71 -7.91 -22.29
N GLY A 751 -14.04 -8.88 -21.68
CA GLY A 751 -14.39 -10.30 -21.69
C GLY A 751 -14.26 -10.94 -23.08
N TYR A 752 -14.90 -12.09 -23.27
CA TYR A 752 -14.78 -12.89 -24.49
C TYR A 752 -15.96 -12.73 -25.48
N LEU A 753 -15.71 -13.10 -26.74
CA LEU A 753 -16.72 -13.29 -27.77
C LEU A 753 -17.38 -14.67 -27.66
N SER A 754 -16.57 -15.72 -27.55
CA SER A 754 -17.05 -17.10 -27.50
C SER A 754 -15.96 -18.06 -27.03
N PHE A 755 -16.35 -19.29 -26.71
CA PHE A 755 -15.41 -20.39 -26.50
C PHE A 755 -15.38 -21.34 -27.70
N ASN A 756 -14.17 -21.76 -28.10
CA ASN A 756 -13.94 -22.84 -29.03
C ASN A 756 -13.09 -23.95 -28.39
N TRP A 757 -13.76 -24.86 -27.69
CA TRP A 757 -13.16 -26.00 -27.00
C TRP A 757 -12.46 -27.03 -27.92
N SER A 758 -12.53 -26.86 -29.24
CA SER A 758 -11.72 -27.65 -30.19
C SER A 758 -10.30 -27.10 -30.36
N ARG A 759 -10.01 -25.90 -29.83
CA ARG A 759 -8.68 -25.29 -29.82
C ARG A 759 -7.96 -25.56 -28.50
N PRO A 760 -6.62 -25.61 -28.49
CA PRO A 760 -5.83 -25.66 -27.25
C PRO A 760 -6.14 -24.48 -26.32
N ILE A 761 -6.27 -23.28 -26.91
CA ILE A 761 -6.71 -22.06 -26.23
C ILE A 761 -8.17 -21.81 -26.63
N PRO A 762 -9.13 -22.05 -25.73
CA PRO A 762 -10.54 -22.03 -26.08
C PRO A 762 -11.13 -20.63 -26.10
N ILE A 763 -10.55 -19.66 -25.38
CA ILE A 763 -11.09 -18.32 -25.26
C ILE A 763 -10.81 -17.54 -26.55
N ILE A 764 -11.84 -16.85 -27.07
CA ILE A 764 -11.70 -15.87 -28.13
C ILE A 764 -12.03 -14.51 -27.52
N GLU A 765 -11.00 -13.73 -27.24
CA GLU A 765 -11.11 -12.41 -26.62
C GLU A 765 -11.96 -11.43 -27.44
N ARG A 766 -12.66 -10.52 -26.75
CA ARG A 766 -13.43 -9.46 -27.40
C ARG A 766 -12.57 -8.29 -27.82
N TYR A 767 -11.57 -7.94 -27.02
CA TYR A 767 -10.80 -6.71 -27.18
C TYR A 767 -11.74 -5.50 -27.43
N ASN A 768 -11.54 -4.79 -28.54
CA ASN A 768 -12.35 -3.65 -28.96
C ASN A 768 -13.48 -4.00 -29.96
N ASN A 769 -13.81 -5.27 -30.15
CA ASN A 769 -14.96 -5.69 -30.97
C ASN A 769 -16.28 -5.46 -30.22
N LYS A 770 -16.61 -4.18 -30.02
CA LYS A 770 -17.78 -3.69 -29.27
C LYS A 770 -18.87 -3.23 -30.22
N THR A 771 -20.11 -3.42 -29.80
CA THR A 771 -21.29 -2.85 -30.48
C THR A 771 -21.71 -1.56 -29.78
N GLU A 772 -21.97 -0.51 -30.54
CA GLU A 772 -22.44 0.78 -30.02
C GLU A 772 -23.71 0.61 -29.15
N GLY A 773 -23.75 1.27 -27.99
CA GLY A 773 -24.86 1.19 -27.05
C GLY A 773 -24.92 -0.10 -26.20
N SER A 774 -23.99 -1.04 -26.41
CA SER A 774 -23.79 -2.21 -25.54
C SER A 774 -22.72 -1.94 -24.48
N LEU A 775 -22.78 -2.66 -23.36
CA LEU A 775 -21.83 -2.56 -22.26
C LEU A 775 -21.15 -3.91 -22.00
N TYR A 776 -19.85 -3.85 -21.74
CA TYR A 776 -18.94 -4.99 -21.58
C TYR A 776 -17.97 -4.69 -20.46
N GLY A 777 -17.44 -5.72 -19.82
CA GLY A 777 -16.28 -5.58 -18.95
C GLY A 777 -16.49 -4.81 -17.66
N ASP A 778 -15.41 -4.69 -16.92
CA ASP A 778 -15.25 -3.78 -15.81
C ASP A 778 -14.62 -2.44 -16.23
N THR A 779 -14.41 -1.57 -15.24
CA THR A 779 -13.90 -0.22 -15.43
C THR A 779 -12.85 0.12 -14.39
N ASP A 780 -11.78 0.73 -14.90
CA ASP A 780 -10.80 1.49 -14.15
C ASP A 780 -11.08 3.00 -14.29
N HIS A 781 -11.00 3.76 -13.19
CA HIS A 781 -11.18 5.22 -13.24
C HIS A 781 -10.34 6.05 -12.27
N TYR A 782 -9.36 6.77 -12.82
CA TYR A 782 -8.62 7.83 -12.14
C TYR A 782 -8.78 9.18 -12.82
N ASN A 783 -9.43 10.14 -12.15
CA ASN A 783 -9.59 11.51 -12.63
C ASN A 783 -9.16 12.53 -11.57
N TYR A 784 -7.92 12.97 -11.66
CA TYR A 784 -7.30 13.90 -10.72
C TYR A 784 -7.67 15.37 -10.97
N ASN A 785 -8.50 15.67 -11.97
CA ASN A 785 -9.06 17.01 -12.12
C ASN A 785 -10.07 17.28 -11.01
N TYR A 786 -9.62 17.89 -9.92
CA TYR A 786 -10.43 18.19 -8.74
C TYR A 786 -11.78 18.84 -9.08
N ARG A 787 -11.88 19.68 -10.13
CA ARG A 787 -13.15 20.32 -10.53
C ARG A 787 -14.22 19.35 -11.03
N GLN A 788 -13.81 18.17 -11.45
CA GLN A 788 -14.68 17.09 -11.93
C GLN A 788 -14.92 16.02 -10.88
N ALA A 789 -14.31 16.14 -9.69
CA ALA A 789 -14.34 15.13 -8.62
C ALA A 789 -15.74 14.62 -8.28
N PHE A 790 -16.73 15.52 -8.29
CA PHE A 790 -18.14 15.21 -7.98
C PHE A 790 -19.07 15.39 -9.19
N ASN A 791 -18.52 15.43 -10.40
CA ASN A 791 -19.31 15.42 -11.62
C ASN A 791 -19.50 13.98 -12.09
N ILE A 792 -20.60 13.37 -11.66
CA ILE A 792 -20.94 11.97 -11.98
C ILE A 792 -21.05 11.69 -13.48
N SER A 793 -21.19 12.71 -14.33
CA SER A 793 -21.21 12.52 -15.79
C SER A 793 -19.84 12.12 -16.34
N THR A 794 -18.79 12.23 -15.54
CA THR A 794 -17.42 11.80 -15.91
C THR A 794 -17.07 10.40 -15.41
N TYR A 795 -17.89 9.83 -14.52
CA TYR A 795 -17.69 8.46 -14.02
C TYR A 795 -18.07 7.45 -15.11
N PRO A 796 -17.33 6.33 -15.23
CA PRO A 796 -17.63 5.33 -16.24
C PRO A 796 -18.91 4.56 -15.88
N VAL A 797 -19.71 4.25 -16.90
CA VAL A 797 -20.86 3.35 -16.78
C VAL A 797 -20.41 1.97 -17.28
N GLY A 798 -20.12 1.07 -16.35
CA GLY A 798 -19.67 -0.30 -16.62
C GLY A 798 -20.45 -1.35 -15.84
N ARG A 799 -20.12 -2.63 -16.05
CA ARG A 799 -20.75 -3.75 -15.32
C ARG A 799 -20.16 -3.93 -13.92
N PHE A 800 -18.92 -3.51 -13.71
CA PHE A 800 -18.17 -3.64 -12.47
C PHE A 800 -17.09 -2.56 -12.42
N ALA A 801 -16.70 -2.10 -11.23
CA ALA A 801 -15.60 -1.16 -11.04
C ALA A 801 -14.53 -1.83 -10.18
N ASN A 802 -13.42 -2.25 -10.81
CA ASN A 802 -12.33 -2.97 -10.16
C ASN A 802 -11.25 -2.04 -9.60
N GLU A 803 -11.15 -0.82 -10.14
CA GLU A 803 -10.24 0.23 -9.70
C GLU A 803 -10.83 1.62 -9.87
N PHE A 804 -10.63 2.45 -8.85
CA PHE A 804 -10.88 3.89 -8.88
C PHE A 804 -10.35 4.53 -7.60
N GLY A 805 -9.84 5.75 -7.70
CA GLY A 805 -9.38 6.43 -6.49
C GLY A 805 -8.81 7.83 -6.66
N PHE A 806 -8.53 8.41 -5.50
CA PHE A 806 -7.77 9.64 -5.26
C PHE A 806 -6.91 9.47 -3.99
N HIS A 807 -5.72 10.03 -3.96
CA HIS A 807 -4.75 9.89 -2.86
C HIS A 807 -4.97 10.91 -1.73
N SER A 808 -4.52 10.56 -0.52
CA SER A 808 -4.55 11.42 0.66
C SER A 808 -3.31 11.24 1.52
N MET A 809 -3.03 12.24 2.37
CA MET A 809 -2.04 12.10 3.44
C MET A 809 -2.46 11.02 4.46
N PRO A 810 -1.50 10.29 5.06
CA PRO A 810 -1.73 9.53 6.27
C PRO A 810 -1.78 10.47 7.49
N SER A 811 -2.17 9.94 8.64
CA SER A 811 -2.27 10.69 9.89
C SER A 811 -0.90 11.21 10.39
N LEU A 812 -0.94 12.25 11.21
CA LEU A 812 0.26 12.77 11.89
C LEU A 812 0.95 11.69 12.74
N ALA A 813 0.17 10.80 13.38
CA ALA A 813 0.70 9.70 14.17
C ALA A 813 1.56 8.75 13.30
N THR A 814 1.12 8.46 12.09
CA THR A 814 1.88 7.65 11.13
C THR A 814 3.11 8.39 10.61
N TRP A 815 3.03 9.69 10.31
CA TRP A 815 4.23 10.44 9.92
C TRP A 815 5.34 10.43 10.98
N ARG A 816 4.98 10.51 12.26
CA ARG A 816 5.94 10.43 13.38
C ARG A 816 6.66 9.08 13.50
N GLU A 817 6.14 8.02 12.89
CA GLU A 817 6.85 6.73 12.84
C GLU A 817 8.08 6.81 11.93
N ALA A 818 8.04 7.65 10.88
CA ALA A 818 9.04 7.67 9.82
C ALA A 818 9.85 8.97 9.74
N LEU A 819 9.42 10.06 10.39
CA LEU A 819 10.00 11.40 10.23
C LEU A 819 10.26 12.13 11.56
N PRO A 820 11.29 12.99 11.62
CA PRO A 820 11.49 13.91 12.73
C PRO A 820 10.48 15.08 12.71
N GLU A 821 10.25 15.71 13.87
CA GLU A 821 9.22 16.76 14.04
C GLU A 821 9.43 18.01 13.14
N ASP A 822 10.66 18.33 12.77
CA ASP A 822 10.98 19.47 11.89
C ASP A 822 10.60 19.25 10.43
N GLU A 823 10.33 18.01 10.02
CA GLU A 823 9.82 17.64 8.69
C GLU A 823 8.27 17.51 8.67
N LEU A 824 7.58 17.68 9.80
CA LEU A 824 6.13 17.50 9.91
C LEU A 824 5.35 18.75 9.46
N TYR A 825 5.51 19.11 8.19
CA TYR A 825 4.72 20.12 7.50
C TYR A 825 4.47 19.74 6.04
N PHE A 826 3.36 20.19 5.47
CA PHE A 826 2.77 19.62 4.25
C PHE A 826 3.76 19.49 3.07
N ASN A 827 4.56 20.53 2.78
CA ASN A 827 5.53 20.54 1.68
C ASN A 827 6.98 20.46 2.17
N SER A 828 7.26 19.63 3.19
CA SER A 828 8.65 19.33 3.54
C SER A 828 9.34 18.60 2.39
N SER A 829 10.65 18.78 2.25
CA SER A 829 11.41 18.09 1.20
C SER A 829 11.27 16.58 1.32
N THR A 830 11.26 16.05 2.54
CA THR A 830 11.11 14.61 2.77
C THR A 830 9.71 14.11 2.43
N ILE A 831 8.65 14.81 2.86
CA ILE A 831 7.27 14.43 2.53
C ILE A 831 7.02 14.51 1.02
N MET A 832 7.52 15.55 0.37
CA MET A 832 7.43 15.66 -1.10
C MET A 832 8.10 14.47 -1.78
N LEU A 833 9.32 14.11 -1.40
CA LEU A 833 10.02 12.99 -2.04
C LEU A 833 9.44 11.62 -1.71
N ARG A 834 8.68 11.48 -0.61
CA ARG A 834 7.91 10.27 -0.30
C ARG A 834 6.58 10.20 -1.02
N ASN A 835 6.09 11.31 -1.58
CA ASN A 835 4.96 11.28 -2.48
C ASN A 835 5.40 10.76 -3.84
N HIS A 836 5.12 9.48 -4.09
CA HIS A 836 5.42 8.83 -5.36
C HIS A 836 4.30 9.01 -6.40
N HIS A 837 3.29 9.84 -6.10
CA HIS A 837 2.32 10.31 -7.08
C HIS A 837 2.70 11.74 -7.53
N TYR A 838 3.30 11.96 -8.71
CA TYR A 838 3.64 10.96 -9.75
C TYR A 838 5.07 10.43 -9.57
N PRO A 839 5.38 9.23 -10.08
CA PRO A 839 6.63 8.55 -9.78
C PRO A 839 7.85 9.24 -10.38
N ALA A 840 9.03 8.81 -9.95
CA ALA A 840 10.29 9.38 -10.36
C ALA A 840 10.58 9.23 -11.87
N GLY A 841 10.13 8.13 -12.47
CA GLY A 841 10.49 7.76 -13.83
C GLY A 841 11.95 7.34 -13.97
N GLY A 842 12.57 6.89 -12.86
CA GLY A 842 13.99 6.58 -12.78
C GLY A 842 14.61 6.87 -11.41
N LEU A 843 15.94 6.89 -11.35
CA LEU A 843 16.68 6.97 -10.08
C LEU A 843 16.91 8.39 -9.54
N ASN A 844 16.16 9.40 -10.00
CA ASN A 844 16.35 10.79 -9.57
C ASN A 844 15.89 11.00 -8.11
N ILE A 845 16.84 11.18 -7.20
CA ILE A 845 16.61 11.39 -5.76
C ILE A 845 16.16 12.82 -5.38
N THR A 846 16.00 13.71 -6.36
CA THR A 846 15.54 15.10 -6.18
C THR A 846 14.36 15.44 -7.08
N ASN A 847 13.47 14.47 -7.32
CA ASN A 847 12.36 14.63 -8.25
C ASN A 847 11.14 15.39 -7.66
N TYR A 848 11.36 16.63 -7.23
CA TYR A 848 10.27 17.46 -6.70
C TYR A 848 9.23 17.81 -7.77
N ASP A 849 9.60 17.83 -9.06
CA ASP A 849 8.72 18.24 -10.14
C ASP A 849 7.51 17.30 -10.27
N ASN A 850 7.69 15.98 -10.29
CA ASN A 850 6.55 15.06 -10.37
C ASN A 850 5.79 14.94 -9.05
N SER A 851 6.49 14.80 -7.92
CA SER A 851 5.85 14.71 -6.62
C SER A 851 5.03 15.95 -6.28
N SER A 852 5.46 17.15 -6.72
CA SER A 852 4.71 18.40 -6.51
C SER A 852 3.34 18.41 -7.20
N LYS A 853 3.13 17.61 -8.25
CA LYS A 853 1.83 17.49 -8.93
C LYS A 853 0.81 16.80 -8.02
N GLY A 854 1.16 15.65 -7.42
CA GLY A 854 0.26 14.99 -6.46
C GLY A 854 0.01 15.81 -5.21
N MET A 855 1.01 16.57 -4.76
CA MET A 855 0.84 17.55 -3.67
C MET A 855 -0.13 18.66 -4.07
N ALA A 856 -0.04 19.16 -5.30
CA ALA A 856 -0.92 20.20 -5.84
C ALA A 856 -2.35 19.68 -6.02
N GLU A 857 -2.55 18.45 -6.48
CA GLU A 857 -3.87 17.83 -6.63
C GLU A 857 -4.61 17.78 -5.29
N MET A 858 -3.97 17.27 -4.23
CA MET A 858 -4.53 17.29 -2.86
C MET A 858 -4.82 18.72 -2.38
N THR A 859 -3.87 19.65 -2.59
CA THR A 859 -4.02 21.04 -2.14
C THR A 859 -5.20 21.74 -2.82
N LEU A 860 -5.32 21.59 -4.14
CA LEU A 860 -6.37 22.21 -4.95
C LEU A 860 -7.73 21.59 -4.66
N ALA A 861 -7.80 20.28 -4.46
CA ALA A 861 -9.01 19.59 -4.04
C ALA A 861 -9.52 20.10 -2.69
N VAL A 862 -8.64 20.20 -1.68
CA VAL A 862 -9.01 20.76 -0.37
C VAL A 862 -9.46 22.21 -0.50
N THR A 863 -8.72 23.02 -1.27
CA THR A 863 -9.00 24.46 -1.45
C THR A 863 -10.36 24.71 -2.10
N GLU A 864 -10.75 23.89 -3.06
CA GLU A 864 -12.04 24.02 -3.73
C GLU A 864 -13.19 23.62 -2.79
N TYR A 865 -13.06 22.50 -2.08
CA TYR A 865 -14.21 21.84 -1.48
C TYR A 865 -14.40 22.06 0.03
N TYR A 866 -13.35 22.35 0.79
CA TYR A 866 -13.40 22.33 2.26
C TYR A 866 -12.80 23.60 2.91
N PRO A 867 -13.16 23.91 4.17
CA PRO A 867 -12.52 24.99 4.92
C PRO A 867 -11.01 24.80 5.00
N LEU A 868 -10.24 25.84 4.67
CA LEU A 868 -8.78 25.77 4.69
C LEU A 868 -8.25 25.71 6.12
N PRO A 869 -7.36 24.76 6.45
CA PRO A 869 -6.69 24.76 7.74
C PRO A 869 -5.80 26.00 7.95
N ASP A 870 -5.98 26.69 9.08
CA ASP A 870 -5.21 27.88 9.49
C ASP A 870 -4.89 27.85 11.00
N LYS A 871 -4.27 26.76 11.47
CA LYS A 871 -3.89 26.62 12.89
C LYS A 871 -2.60 27.39 13.19
N ALA A 872 -2.55 28.03 14.36
CA ALA A 872 -1.36 28.79 14.79
C ALA A 872 -0.16 27.89 15.11
N ASP A 873 -0.40 26.69 15.63
CA ASP A 873 0.62 25.66 15.83
C ASP A 873 0.90 24.94 14.49
N PRO A 874 2.13 24.98 13.95
CA PRO A 874 2.48 24.34 12.69
C PRO A 874 2.16 22.85 12.64
N ILE A 875 2.32 22.12 13.75
CA ILE A 875 2.07 20.67 13.81
C ILE A 875 0.57 20.39 13.79
N ALA A 876 -0.21 21.16 14.55
CA ALA A 876 -1.67 21.09 14.48
C ALA A 876 -2.19 21.48 13.09
N ASN A 877 -1.55 22.45 12.45
CA ASN A 877 -1.88 22.87 11.09
C ASN A 877 -1.61 21.74 10.09
N PHE A 878 -0.44 21.11 10.16
CA PHE A 878 -0.09 19.97 9.34
C PHE A 878 -1.07 18.81 9.54
N SER A 879 -1.37 18.44 10.79
CA SER A 879 -2.38 17.41 11.10
C SER A 879 -3.76 17.74 10.50
N SER A 880 -4.16 19.02 10.54
CA SER A 880 -5.43 19.47 9.99
C SER A 880 -5.44 19.41 8.46
N TRP A 881 -4.32 19.72 7.80
CA TRP A 881 -4.14 19.52 6.36
C TRP A 881 -4.18 18.04 5.98
N CYS A 882 -3.52 17.16 6.74
CA CYS A 882 -3.61 15.72 6.49
C CYS A 882 -5.06 15.24 6.55
N HIS A 883 -5.79 15.62 7.61
CA HIS A 883 -7.20 15.25 7.77
C HIS A 883 -8.09 15.81 6.65
N ALA A 884 -7.86 17.05 6.21
CA ALA A 884 -8.60 17.65 5.11
C ALA A 884 -8.47 16.86 3.80
N THR A 885 -7.27 16.36 3.49
CA THR A 885 -7.07 15.49 2.31
C THR A 885 -7.80 14.15 2.47
N GLN A 886 -7.85 13.58 3.68
CA GLN A 886 -8.60 12.35 3.93
C GLN A 886 -10.12 12.55 3.80
N ILE A 887 -10.64 13.72 4.18
CA ILE A 887 -12.06 14.05 3.98
C ILE A 887 -12.37 14.14 2.48
N PHE A 888 -11.55 14.84 1.69
CA PHE A 888 -11.74 14.89 0.23
C PHE A 888 -11.72 13.48 -0.38
N GLN A 889 -10.73 12.66 -0.02
CA GLN A 889 -10.64 11.28 -0.46
C GLN A 889 -11.92 10.51 -0.09
N ALA A 890 -12.34 10.54 1.17
CA ALA A 890 -13.52 9.79 1.61
C ALA A 890 -14.80 10.21 0.86
N ASP A 891 -14.99 11.51 0.62
CA ASP A 891 -16.15 12.04 -0.12
C ASP A 891 -16.10 11.66 -1.61
N PHE A 892 -14.91 11.72 -2.22
CA PHE A 892 -14.67 11.31 -3.60
C PHE A 892 -15.08 9.85 -3.83
N TYR A 893 -14.68 8.95 -2.93
CA TYR A 893 -14.99 7.52 -3.04
C TYR A 893 -16.45 7.26 -2.70
N LYS A 894 -17.01 7.96 -1.72
CA LYS A 894 -18.45 7.89 -1.42
C LYS A 894 -19.29 8.21 -2.64
N SER A 895 -18.96 9.28 -3.35
CA SER A 895 -19.64 9.72 -4.57
C SER A 895 -19.61 8.64 -5.66
N GLN A 896 -18.45 8.01 -5.88
CA GLN A 896 -18.30 6.94 -6.86
C GLN A 896 -18.99 5.65 -6.43
N ILE A 897 -18.76 5.16 -5.20
CA ILE A 897 -19.35 3.92 -4.69
C ILE A 897 -20.88 4.00 -4.73
N GLN A 898 -21.47 5.11 -4.27
CA GLN A 898 -22.93 5.24 -4.28
C GLN A 898 -23.49 5.30 -5.71
N PHE A 899 -22.76 5.87 -6.67
CA PHE A 899 -23.09 5.87 -8.08
C PHE A 899 -23.05 4.44 -8.65
N TYR A 900 -21.97 3.72 -8.44
CA TYR A 900 -21.82 2.33 -8.88
C TYR A 900 -22.89 1.41 -8.25
N ARG A 901 -23.16 1.57 -6.95
CA ARG A 901 -24.21 0.80 -6.27
C ARG A 901 -25.61 1.12 -6.79
N ALA A 902 -25.90 2.39 -7.12
CA ALA A 902 -27.17 2.74 -7.74
C ALA A 902 -27.34 2.08 -9.12
N GLY A 903 -26.24 1.93 -9.86
CA GLY A 903 -26.18 1.24 -11.15
C GLY A 903 -26.57 -0.24 -11.12
N SER A 904 -26.62 -0.87 -9.93
CA SER A 904 -27.17 -2.23 -9.79
C SER A 904 -28.64 -2.36 -10.20
N GLY A 905 -29.41 -1.28 -10.09
CA GLY A 905 -30.78 -1.18 -10.62
C GLY A 905 -30.87 -0.46 -11.97
N GLY A 906 -29.73 -0.01 -12.51
CA GLY A 906 -29.61 0.68 -13.79
C GLY A 906 -29.57 -0.28 -14.99
N ARG A 907 -29.41 0.29 -16.18
CA ARG A 907 -29.30 -0.50 -17.43
C ARG A 907 -27.99 -1.28 -17.49
N GLU A 908 -26.96 -0.79 -16.84
CA GLU A 908 -25.65 -1.39 -16.71
C GLU A 908 -25.65 -2.63 -15.82
N ARG A 909 -26.61 -2.75 -14.89
CA ARG A 909 -26.66 -3.82 -13.89
C ARG A 909 -25.29 -3.99 -13.21
N GLN A 910 -24.80 -2.90 -12.64
CA GLN A 910 -23.49 -2.84 -12.01
C GLN A 910 -23.45 -3.75 -10.76
N LEU A 911 -22.49 -4.67 -10.67
CA LEU A 911 -22.46 -5.72 -9.63
C LEU A 911 -21.15 -5.80 -8.84
N GLY A 912 -20.35 -4.73 -8.80
CA GLY A 912 -19.32 -4.64 -7.79
C GLY A 912 -18.41 -3.42 -7.83
N SER A 913 -17.86 -3.10 -6.67
CA SER A 913 -17.02 -1.92 -6.46
C SER A 913 -15.84 -2.30 -5.57
N LEU A 914 -14.64 -2.27 -6.15
CA LEU A 914 -13.36 -2.47 -5.48
C LEU A 914 -12.54 -1.19 -5.62
N TYR A 915 -12.42 -0.43 -4.54
CA TYR A 915 -11.68 0.83 -4.61
C TYR A 915 -10.16 0.61 -4.54
N TRP A 916 -9.40 1.48 -5.19
CA TRP A 916 -7.94 1.52 -5.05
C TRP A 916 -7.58 2.49 -3.92
N GLN A 917 -6.93 2.12 -2.82
CA GLN A 917 -6.47 0.78 -2.39
C GLN A 917 -6.75 0.56 -0.89
N LEU A 918 -6.62 -0.67 -0.40
CA LEU A 918 -6.95 -1.03 0.99
C LEU A 918 -5.94 -0.48 1.99
N GLU A 919 -4.69 -0.95 1.94
CA GLU A 919 -3.63 -0.63 2.90
C GLU A 919 -2.40 0.04 2.28
N ASP A 920 -1.58 0.62 3.15
CA ASP A 920 -0.27 1.19 2.83
C ASP A 920 0.88 0.20 3.06
N ILE A 921 1.84 0.18 2.14
CA ILE A 921 3.13 -0.53 2.30
C ILE A 921 4.10 0.21 3.24
N TRP A 922 3.98 1.54 3.36
CA TRP A 922 4.86 2.43 4.15
C TRP A 922 4.18 3.78 4.42
N GLN A 923 4.83 4.68 5.17
CA GLN A 923 4.26 5.99 5.52
C GLN A 923 4.40 7.02 4.40
N ALA A 924 3.41 7.15 3.52
CA ALA A 924 3.40 8.10 2.41
C ALA A 924 1.97 8.57 2.05
N PRO A 925 1.79 9.64 1.26
CA PRO A 925 0.51 9.98 0.66
C PRO A 925 0.15 8.95 -0.43
N THR A 926 -1.02 8.32 -0.30
CA THR A 926 -1.45 7.20 -1.16
C THR A 926 -2.98 7.15 -1.24
N TRP A 927 -3.49 6.24 -2.06
CA TRP A 927 -4.91 5.90 -2.16
C TRP A 927 -5.45 5.02 -1.01
N ALA A 928 -4.60 4.61 -0.07
CA ALA A 928 -4.98 3.64 0.96
C ALA A 928 -6.10 4.14 1.88
N GLY A 929 -7.03 3.26 2.25
CA GLY A 929 -8.00 3.50 3.32
C GLY A 929 -7.47 3.18 4.73
N ILE A 930 -6.45 2.32 4.82
CA ILE A 930 -5.79 1.87 6.05
C ILE A 930 -4.30 2.21 5.97
N GLU A 931 -3.81 2.97 6.95
CA GLU A 931 -2.40 3.36 7.05
C GLU A 931 -1.52 2.16 7.43
N TYR A 932 -0.20 2.24 7.21
CA TYR A 932 0.76 1.12 7.31
C TYR A 932 0.65 0.28 8.59
N SER A 933 0.49 0.94 9.75
CA SER A 933 0.38 0.30 11.06
C SER A 933 -1.03 -0.26 11.38
N GLY A 934 -1.99 -0.09 10.48
CA GLY A 934 -3.38 -0.55 10.61
C GLY A 934 -4.39 0.52 11.05
N ARG A 935 -4.00 1.81 11.09
CA ARG A 935 -4.89 2.90 11.48
C ARG A 935 -5.84 3.25 10.33
N TRP A 936 -7.12 3.40 10.63
CA TRP A 936 -8.12 3.73 9.60
C TRP A 936 -8.10 5.22 9.26
N LYS A 937 -7.96 5.55 7.97
CA LYS A 937 -8.25 6.89 7.44
C LYS A 937 -9.76 7.14 7.46
N VAL A 938 -10.16 8.38 7.18
CA VAL A 938 -11.59 8.75 6.99
C VAL A 938 -12.28 7.84 5.96
N LEU A 939 -11.57 7.50 4.87
CA LEU A 939 -12.08 6.65 3.80
C LEU A 939 -12.64 5.32 4.30
N HIS A 940 -11.94 4.58 5.18
CA HIS A 940 -12.41 3.25 5.60
C HIS A 940 -13.72 3.31 6.40
N TYR A 941 -13.94 4.38 7.17
CA TYR A 941 -15.21 4.61 7.86
C TYR A 941 -16.35 4.95 6.91
N VAL A 942 -16.08 5.77 5.88
CA VAL A 942 -17.09 6.16 4.89
C VAL A 942 -17.41 5.01 3.94
N ALA A 943 -16.41 4.23 3.52
CA ALA A 943 -16.60 3.01 2.74
C ALA A 943 -17.45 2.00 3.53
N LYS A 944 -17.17 1.81 4.82
CA LYS A 944 -17.98 0.96 5.70
C LYS A 944 -19.46 1.34 5.70
N ASP A 945 -19.77 2.64 5.85
CA ASP A 945 -21.13 3.18 5.86
C ASP A 945 -21.83 2.94 4.52
N ILE A 946 -21.20 3.35 3.41
CA ILE A 946 -21.81 3.23 2.08
C ILE A 946 -21.81 1.80 1.51
N TYR A 947 -21.08 0.86 2.14
CA TYR A 947 -21.15 -0.58 1.87
C TYR A 947 -22.17 -1.35 2.74
N GLU A 948 -22.97 -0.68 3.56
CA GLU A 948 -24.08 -1.32 4.26
C GLU A 948 -25.08 -1.99 3.29
N SER A 949 -25.79 -3.02 3.75
CA SER A 949 -26.68 -3.78 2.86
C SER A 949 -27.89 -3.02 2.31
N VAL A 950 -28.32 -1.96 3.01
CA VAL A 950 -29.42 -1.09 2.58
C VAL A 950 -29.04 0.35 2.87
N ILE A 951 -28.86 1.15 1.81
CA ILE A 951 -28.37 2.54 1.92
C ILE A 951 -29.31 3.53 1.24
N LEU A 952 -29.11 4.81 1.59
CA LEU A 952 -29.60 5.96 0.83
C LEU A 952 -28.44 6.57 0.05
N ALA A 953 -28.67 6.95 -1.20
CA ALA A 953 -27.68 7.58 -2.07
C ALA A 953 -28.26 8.84 -2.74
N PRO A 954 -27.98 10.04 -2.20
CA PRO A 954 -28.25 11.30 -2.89
C PRO A 954 -27.16 11.55 -3.94
N ILE A 955 -27.51 11.44 -5.22
CA ILE A 955 -26.60 11.50 -6.37
C ILE A 955 -26.91 12.78 -7.16
N PHE A 956 -25.95 13.71 -7.20
CA PHE A 956 -26.11 14.99 -7.87
C PHE A 956 -25.44 15.00 -9.24
N ASN A 957 -26.24 15.20 -10.29
CA ASN A 957 -25.74 15.42 -11.64
C ASN A 957 -25.54 16.91 -11.88
N GLN A 958 -24.29 17.38 -11.76
CA GLN A 958 -23.94 18.79 -11.97
C GLN A 958 -24.32 19.31 -13.36
N SER A 959 -24.19 18.49 -14.39
CA SER A 959 -24.49 18.86 -15.79
C SER A 959 -25.97 19.17 -16.02
N SER A 960 -26.87 18.42 -15.37
CA SER A 960 -28.33 18.61 -15.49
C SER A 960 -28.93 19.47 -14.37
N GLY A 961 -28.21 19.66 -13.27
CA GLY A 961 -28.71 20.30 -12.06
C GLY A 961 -29.72 19.45 -11.28
N ILE A 962 -29.78 18.15 -11.54
CA ILE A 962 -30.72 17.22 -10.86
C ILE A 962 -30.01 16.46 -9.74
N LEU A 963 -30.62 16.47 -8.56
CA LEU A 963 -30.28 15.60 -7.43
C LEU A 963 -31.30 14.46 -7.35
N ASP A 964 -30.87 13.25 -7.63
CA ASP A 964 -31.67 12.05 -7.46
C ASP A 964 -31.37 11.38 -6.12
N VAL A 965 -32.40 10.87 -5.45
CA VAL A 965 -32.24 10.16 -4.17
C VAL A 965 -32.70 8.72 -4.34
N TYR A 966 -31.76 7.79 -4.26
CA TYR A 966 -32.03 6.36 -4.37
C TYR A 966 -32.04 5.68 -2.99
N ALA A 967 -32.89 4.67 -2.83
CA ALA A 967 -32.68 3.60 -1.87
C ALA A 967 -32.07 2.40 -2.61
N ILE A 968 -31.02 1.79 -2.06
CA ILE A 968 -30.26 0.71 -2.72
C ILE A 968 -30.15 -0.46 -1.76
N SER A 969 -30.24 -1.70 -2.28
CA SER A 969 -29.98 -2.91 -1.49
C SER A 969 -29.16 -3.94 -2.24
N ASP A 970 -28.23 -4.60 -1.53
CA ASP A 970 -27.48 -5.77 -2.00
C ASP A 970 -28.07 -7.12 -1.53
N LEU A 971 -29.26 -7.12 -0.91
CA LEU A 971 -29.91 -8.34 -0.43
C LEU A 971 -30.55 -9.12 -1.60
N TRP A 972 -30.63 -10.44 -1.47
CA TRP A 972 -31.24 -11.33 -2.47
C TRP A 972 -32.76 -11.43 -2.40
N SER A 973 -33.38 -10.58 -1.58
CA SER A 973 -34.82 -10.55 -1.41
C SER A 973 -35.31 -9.12 -1.35
N GLU A 974 -36.59 -8.96 -1.64
CA GLU A 974 -37.26 -7.66 -1.60
C GLU A 974 -37.10 -6.98 -0.22
N VAL A 975 -36.81 -5.68 -0.24
CA VAL A 975 -36.69 -4.83 0.95
C VAL A 975 -37.79 -3.79 0.95
N LYS A 976 -38.46 -3.61 2.09
CA LYS A 976 -39.52 -2.61 2.26
C LYS A 976 -39.17 -1.64 3.36
N GLY A 977 -39.41 -0.35 3.14
CA GLY A 977 -39.07 0.66 4.12
C GLY A 977 -39.64 2.02 3.83
N SER A 978 -39.23 2.97 4.67
CA SER A 978 -39.56 4.37 4.55
C SER A 978 -38.30 5.22 4.66
N ALA A 979 -38.22 6.26 3.84
CA ALA A 979 -37.17 7.27 3.90
C ALA A 979 -37.77 8.62 4.26
N THR A 980 -37.12 9.32 5.17
CA THR A 980 -37.49 10.64 5.62
C THR A 980 -36.47 11.64 5.11
N LEU A 981 -36.90 12.55 4.23
CA LEU A 981 -36.04 13.43 3.45
C LEU A 981 -36.29 14.89 3.82
N GLY A 982 -35.26 15.69 4.09
CA GLY A 982 -35.46 17.10 4.44
C GLY A 982 -34.21 17.97 4.36
N TRP A 983 -34.43 19.28 4.29
CA TRP A 983 -33.37 20.29 4.36
C TRP A 983 -33.21 20.77 5.79
N VAL A 984 -31.98 20.80 6.28
CA VAL A 984 -31.61 21.20 7.63
C VAL A 984 -30.66 22.38 7.53
N GLY A 985 -30.90 23.44 8.30
CA GLY A 985 -29.95 24.55 8.42
C GLY A 985 -28.75 24.13 9.27
N TRP A 986 -27.58 24.73 9.06
CA TRP A 986 -26.39 24.46 9.90
C TRP A 986 -26.64 24.75 11.40
N ASP A 987 -27.58 25.66 11.72
CA ASP A 987 -28.05 25.94 13.07
C ASP A 987 -28.99 24.87 13.67
N GLY A 988 -29.29 23.80 12.91
CA GLY A 988 -30.14 22.68 13.25
C GLY A 988 -31.63 22.88 12.99
N ARG A 989 -32.07 24.03 12.45
CA ARG A 989 -33.49 24.24 12.14
C ARG A 989 -33.89 23.45 10.90
N LEU A 990 -35.06 22.81 10.95
CA LEU A 990 -35.66 22.23 9.73
C LEU A 990 -36.12 23.38 8.82
N LEU A 991 -35.77 23.29 7.54
CA LEU A 991 -36.12 24.30 6.55
C LEU A 991 -37.32 23.83 5.72
N ASN A 992 -38.34 24.69 5.65
CA ASN A 992 -39.51 24.48 4.83
C ASN A 992 -39.38 25.33 3.55
N HIS A 993 -38.91 24.70 2.46
CA HIS A 993 -38.86 25.35 1.15
C HIS A 993 -40.10 25.03 0.33
N THR A 994 -40.57 26.03 -0.44
CA THR A 994 -41.67 25.91 -1.41
C THR A 994 -41.08 26.05 -2.81
N ILE A 995 -41.14 25.04 -3.67
CA ILE A 995 -40.54 25.06 -5.02
C ILE A 995 -41.53 25.39 -6.14
N GLY A 996 -42.85 25.52 -5.98
CA GLY A 996 -43.71 25.69 -7.16
C GLY A 996 -43.58 24.54 -8.20
N GLU A 997 -44.42 24.56 -9.22
CA GLU A 997 -44.72 23.41 -10.08
C GLU A 997 -43.50 22.93 -10.91
N SER A 998 -43.20 21.62 -10.89
CA SER A 998 -42.41 20.98 -11.93
C SER A 998 -43.26 20.00 -12.74
N GLU A 999 -43.34 20.23 -14.05
CA GLU A 999 -43.78 19.24 -15.03
C GLU A 999 -42.86 18.01 -14.96
N SER A 1000 -43.34 16.90 -14.39
CA SER A 1000 -42.65 15.61 -14.48
C SER A 1000 -43.18 14.85 -15.70
N THR A 1001 -42.28 14.37 -16.55
CA THR A 1001 -42.56 13.39 -17.62
C THR A 1001 -42.56 11.94 -17.11
N THR A 1002 -42.27 11.72 -15.82
CA THR A 1002 -42.04 10.39 -15.21
C THR A 1002 -43.18 9.90 -14.32
N GLY A 1003 -44.34 10.56 -14.34
CA GLY A 1003 -45.54 10.09 -13.63
C GLY A 1003 -45.49 10.18 -12.10
N VAL A 1004 -44.48 10.83 -11.52
CA VAL A 1004 -44.39 11.10 -10.08
C VAL A 1004 -45.11 12.41 -9.75
N PRO A 1005 -46.07 12.45 -8.79
CA PRO A 1005 -46.81 13.66 -8.49
C PRO A 1005 -45.91 14.78 -7.94
N PRO A 1006 -46.02 16.03 -8.45
CA PRO A 1006 -45.32 17.16 -7.86
C PRO A 1006 -45.94 17.44 -6.49
N SER A 1007 -45.16 17.23 -5.43
CA SER A 1007 -45.53 17.63 -4.08
C SER A 1007 -44.31 18.13 -3.33
N LEU A 1008 -44.39 19.41 -3.01
CA LEU A 1008 -43.48 20.13 -2.13
C LEU A 1008 -43.94 20.06 -0.67
N VAL A 1009 -42.99 20.33 0.21
CA VAL A 1009 -43.09 20.91 1.58
C VAL A 1009 -42.42 20.00 2.62
N GLY A 1010 -41.34 20.49 3.23
CA GLY A 1010 -40.81 19.96 4.49
C GLY A 1010 -40.30 18.52 4.47
N GLN A 1011 -40.09 17.96 5.67
CA GLN A 1011 -39.67 16.59 5.88
C GLN A 1011 -40.67 15.63 5.24
N LYS A 1012 -40.27 14.93 4.17
CA LYS A 1012 -41.13 14.02 3.39
C LYS A 1012 -40.83 12.58 3.76
N ASP A 1013 -41.86 11.85 4.17
CA ASP A 1013 -41.80 10.40 4.30
C ASP A 1013 -42.17 9.75 2.97
N VAL A 1014 -41.25 8.96 2.41
CA VAL A 1014 -41.41 8.22 1.17
C VAL A 1014 -41.37 6.74 1.50
N GLN A 1015 -42.46 6.03 1.23
CA GLN A 1015 -42.47 4.57 1.27
C GLN A 1015 -41.83 4.03 -0.01
N PHE A 1016 -41.05 2.97 0.11
CA PHE A 1016 -40.39 2.35 -1.03
C PHE A 1016 -40.32 0.84 -0.89
N THR A 1017 -40.07 0.19 -2.03
CA THR A 1017 -39.76 -1.23 -2.12
C THR A 1017 -38.59 -1.37 -3.08
N ILE A 1018 -37.57 -2.12 -2.68
CA ILE A 1018 -36.37 -2.38 -3.49
C ILE A 1018 -36.41 -3.86 -3.87
N GLY A 1019 -36.19 -4.17 -5.15
CA GLY A 1019 -36.00 -5.56 -5.60
C GLY A 1019 -34.71 -6.18 -5.05
N ALA A 1020 -34.51 -7.47 -5.32
CA ALA A 1020 -33.25 -8.14 -4.98
C ALA A 1020 -32.08 -7.53 -5.78
N ILE A 1021 -30.99 -7.19 -5.11
CA ILE A 1021 -29.77 -6.56 -5.67
C ILE A 1021 -30.14 -5.43 -6.66
N ASN A 1022 -30.73 -4.37 -6.13
CA ASN A 1022 -31.35 -3.35 -6.96
C ASN A 1022 -31.33 -1.97 -6.27
N SER A 1023 -31.73 -0.95 -7.02
CA SER A 1023 -31.95 0.41 -6.55
C SER A 1023 -33.36 0.88 -6.89
N THR A 1024 -33.86 1.88 -6.17
CA THR A 1024 -35.17 2.49 -6.45
C THR A 1024 -35.07 3.98 -6.22
N LEU A 1025 -35.41 4.75 -7.26
CA LEU A 1025 -35.48 6.20 -7.20
C LEU A 1025 -36.67 6.61 -6.30
N LEU A 1026 -36.38 7.35 -5.23
CA LEU A 1026 -37.38 7.83 -4.29
C LEU A 1026 -37.97 9.17 -4.71
N THR A 1027 -37.10 10.08 -5.16
CA THR A 1027 -37.46 11.44 -5.57
C THR A 1027 -36.29 12.09 -6.32
N SER A 1028 -36.61 13.12 -7.09
CA SER A 1028 -35.63 13.98 -7.78
C SER A 1028 -35.87 15.44 -7.39
N PHE A 1029 -34.79 16.21 -7.25
CA PHE A 1029 -34.83 17.65 -7.01
C PHE A 1029 -34.11 18.39 -8.13
N ASN A 1030 -34.75 19.41 -8.72
CA ASN A 1030 -34.06 20.32 -9.62
C ASN A 1030 -33.37 21.41 -8.78
N MET A 1031 -32.07 21.22 -8.55
CA MET A 1031 -31.25 22.10 -7.72
C MET A 1031 -31.08 23.48 -8.33
N THR A 1032 -31.08 23.58 -9.67
CA THR A 1032 -31.03 24.88 -10.37
C THR A 1032 -32.26 25.72 -10.05
N LYS A 1033 -33.46 25.15 -10.18
CA LYS A 1033 -34.72 25.83 -9.82
C LYS A 1033 -34.82 26.11 -8.32
N LEU A 1034 -34.36 25.19 -7.49
CA LEU A 1034 -34.35 25.40 -6.03
C LEU A 1034 -33.43 26.56 -5.64
N ALA A 1035 -32.27 26.70 -6.28
CA ALA A 1035 -31.33 27.80 -6.06
C ALA A 1035 -31.87 29.18 -6.51
N GLU A 1036 -32.84 29.23 -7.43
CA GLU A 1036 -33.53 30.46 -7.85
C GLU A 1036 -34.60 30.92 -6.84
N SER A 1037 -35.01 30.07 -5.89
CA SER A 1037 -36.02 30.41 -4.89
C SER A 1037 -35.49 31.38 -3.85
N GLU A 1038 -36.17 32.51 -3.63
CA GLU A 1038 -35.83 33.47 -2.56
C GLU A 1038 -35.83 32.84 -1.15
N SER A 1039 -36.53 31.71 -0.98
CA SER A 1039 -36.62 31.01 0.30
C SER A 1039 -35.47 30.04 0.55
N PHE A 1040 -34.60 29.77 -0.42
CA PHE A 1040 -33.53 28.77 -0.34
C PHE A 1040 -32.16 29.44 -0.41
N ASN A 1041 -31.37 29.27 0.64
CA ASN A 1041 -29.96 29.66 0.64
C ASN A 1041 -29.09 28.41 0.74
N ALA A 1042 -28.41 28.07 -0.37
CA ALA A 1042 -27.55 26.89 -0.46
C ALA A 1042 -26.40 26.92 0.57
N THR A 1043 -25.92 28.09 0.97
CA THR A 1043 -24.81 28.18 1.92
C THR A 1043 -25.23 27.88 3.36
N GLU A 1044 -26.51 28.04 3.70
CA GLU A 1044 -27.00 27.90 5.07
C GLU A 1044 -27.52 26.50 5.43
N CYS A 1045 -27.50 25.54 4.49
CA CYS A 1045 -28.19 24.28 4.67
C CYS A 1045 -27.48 23.06 4.06
N LEU A 1046 -27.96 21.88 4.46
CA LEU A 1046 -27.67 20.60 3.86
C LEU A 1046 -28.96 19.78 3.73
N PHE A 1047 -28.96 18.86 2.77
CA PHE A 1047 -29.99 17.82 2.65
C PHE A 1047 -29.62 16.64 3.54
N VAL A 1048 -30.59 16.16 4.32
CA VAL A 1048 -30.46 14.98 5.18
C VAL A 1048 -31.56 13.98 4.83
N ALA A 1049 -31.14 12.75 4.58
CA ALA A 1049 -32.02 11.63 4.29
C ALA A 1049 -31.79 10.51 5.30
N ASN A 1050 -32.87 10.05 5.93
CA ASN A 1050 -32.85 8.96 6.91
C ASN A 1050 -33.72 7.82 6.40
N LEU A 1051 -33.22 6.60 6.39
CA LEU A 1051 -33.95 5.41 5.96
C LEU A 1051 -34.15 4.46 7.12
N THR A 1052 -35.31 3.80 7.14
CA THR A 1052 -35.55 2.60 7.94
C THR A 1052 -36.22 1.57 7.05
N ALA A 1053 -35.63 0.38 6.96
CA ALA A 1053 -36.15 -0.70 6.12
C ALA A 1053 -36.09 -2.04 6.84
N ILE A 1054 -36.91 -2.98 6.39
CA ILE A 1054 -36.92 -4.37 6.82
C ILE A 1054 -36.56 -5.22 5.61
N GLY A 1055 -35.52 -6.04 5.76
CA GLY A 1055 -35.06 -6.98 4.75
C GLY A 1055 -34.65 -8.30 5.39
N THR A 1056 -34.47 -9.33 4.56
CA THR A 1056 -33.97 -10.63 5.03
C THR A 1056 -32.48 -10.71 4.71
N PRO A 1057 -31.59 -10.80 5.72
CA PRO A 1057 -30.18 -11.09 5.48
C PRO A 1057 -30.04 -12.37 4.64
N ILE A 1058 -29.02 -12.40 3.78
CA ILE A 1058 -28.76 -13.52 2.88
C ILE A 1058 -28.58 -14.82 3.70
N ASN A 1059 -29.17 -15.91 3.21
CA ASN A 1059 -29.18 -17.23 3.88
C ASN A 1059 -29.71 -17.23 5.33
N SER A 1060 -30.53 -16.24 5.70
CA SER A 1060 -31.26 -16.17 6.97
C SER A 1060 -32.77 -16.43 6.77
N LYS A 1061 -33.44 -16.89 7.83
CA LYS A 1061 -34.92 -16.97 7.90
C LYS A 1061 -35.54 -15.80 8.66
N ALA A 1062 -34.73 -15.03 9.40
CA ALA A 1062 -35.19 -13.91 10.20
C ALA A 1062 -34.92 -12.59 9.47
N THR A 1063 -35.86 -11.66 9.54
CA THR A 1063 -35.69 -10.30 9.02
C THR A 1063 -34.84 -9.45 9.97
N LYS A 1064 -34.18 -8.43 9.41
CA LYS A 1064 -33.38 -7.41 10.12
C LYS A 1064 -33.92 -6.03 9.76
N THR A 1065 -33.93 -5.12 10.73
CA THR A 1065 -34.15 -3.69 10.48
C THR A 1065 -32.82 -3.03 10.11
N TYR A 1066 -32.80 -2.36 8.97
CA TYR A 1066 -31.68 -1.56 8.47
C TYR A 1066 -32.00 -0.09 8.64
N ARG A 1067 -31.00 0.71 9.01
CA ARG A 1067 -31.11 2.16 9.18
C ARG A 1067 -29.88 2.78 8.55
N HIS A 1068 -30.08 3.84 7.80
CA HIS A 1068 -28.98 4.56 7.16
C HIS A 1068 -29.31 6.04 7.09
N THR A 1069 -28.31 6.89 7.34
CA THR A 1069 -28.44 8.34 7.22
C THR A 1069 -27.40 8.81 6.22
N ASN A 1070 -27.84 9.53 5.18
CA ASN A 1070 -26.92 10.14 4.22
C ASN A 1070 -27.27 11.60 3.99
N THR A 1071 -26.32 12.35 3.48
CA THR A 1071 -26.39 13.80 3.31
C THR A 1071 -25.91 14.24 1.95
N PHE A 1072 -26.40 15.39 1.51
CA PHE A 1072 -25.89 16.11 0.35
C PHE A 1072 -25.77 17.60 0.68
N THR A 1073 -24.67 18.22 0.28
CA THR A 1073 -24.44 19.66 0.44
C THR A 1073 -24.61 20.36 -0.91
N PRO A 1074 -25.49 21.38 -1.00
CA PRO A 1074 -25.79 22.05 -2.27
C PRO A 1074 -24.68 23.03 -2.71
N THR A 1075 -23.70 23.25 -1.84
CA THR A 1075 -22.49 24.04 -2.10
C THR A 1075 -21.28 23.31 -1.50
N PRO A 1076 -20.06 23.53 -2.03
CA PRO A 1076 -18.83 23.13 -1.35
C PRO A 1076 -18.81 23.60 0.12
N LEU A 1077 -18.26 22.77 1.01
CA LEU A 1077 -18.16 23.09 2.45
C LEU A 1077 -17.22 24.28 2.70
N SER A 1078 -16.29 24.58 1.79
CA SER A 1078 -15.49 25.81 1.76
C SER A 1078 -16.33 27.09 1.73
N SER A 1079 -17.54 27.03 1.16
CA SER A 1079 -18.48 28.16 0.99
C SER A 1079 -19.72 28.07 1.89
N ALA A 1080 -19.83 27.00 2.68
CA ALA A 1080 -20.95 26.80 3.60
C ALA A 1080 -20.85 27.75 4.81
N ALA A 1081 -21.99 28.29 5.23
CA ALA A 1081 -22.15 29.09 6.45
C ALA A 1081 -22.21 28.16 7.69
N LEU A 1082 -21.14 27.39 7.88
CA LEU A 1082 -20.98 26.48 9.01
C LEU A 1082 -21.06 27.26 10.33
N VAL A 1083 -21.69 26.65 11.34
CA VAL A 1083 -21.74 27.18 12.70
C VAL A 1083 -21.02 26.23 13.63
N ASP A 1084 -20.49 26.75 14.75
CA ASP A 1084 -19.90 25.89 15.78
C ASP A 1084 -20.94 24.88 16.29
N PRO A 1085 -20.73 23.57 16.10
CA PRO A 1085 -21.66 22.57 16.59
C PRO A 1085 -21.67 22.46 18.12
N GLY A 1086 -20.67 23.01 18.81
CA GLY A 1086 -20.52 22.89 20.25
C GLY A 1086 -20.38 21.44 20.69
N LEU A 1087 -19.51 20.69 20.00
CA LEU A 1087 -19.29 19.27 20.27
C LEU A 1087 -18.83 19.04 21.72
N SER A 1088 -19.34 17.98 22.32
CA SER A 1088 -18.79 17.45 23.58
C SER A 1088 -18.68 15.95 23.52
N ILE A 1089 -17.59 15.42 24.06
CA ILE A 1089 -17.32 14.00 24.17
C ILE A 1089 -17.15 13.59 25.63
N VAL A 1090 -17.75 12.47 26.02
CA VAL A 1090 -17.63 11.89 27.37
C VAL A 1090 -17.42 10.38 27.26
N HIS A 1091 -16.32 9.88 27.84
CA HIS A 1091 -16.09 8.44 27.96
C HIS A 1091 -17.00 7.81 29.02
N LYS A 1092 -17.81 6.82 28.63
CA LYS A 1092 -18.69 6.07 29.53
C LYS A 1092 -17.95 4.82 30.05
N LYS A 1093 -17.22 4.98 31.18
CA LYS A 1093 -16.35 3.95 31.79
C LYS A 1093 -16.98 2.56 32.00
N GLY A 1094 -18.31 2.47 32.15
CA GLY A 1094 -19.02 1.19 32.31
C GLY A 1094 -19.46 0.50 31.01
N GLY A 1095 -19.33 1.16 29.85
CA GLY A 1095 -19.91 0.71 28.58
C GLY A 1095 -18.94 0.59 27.40
N GLY A 1096 -17.67 0.96 27.55
CA GLY A 1096 -16.67 0.89 26.47
C GLY A 1096 -17.04 1.74 25.25
N ALA A 1097 -17.55 2.95 25.49
CA ALA A 1097 -18.08 3.83 24.45
C ALA A 1097 -17.92 5.32 24.80
N PHE A 1098 -17.93 6.14 23.75
CA PHE A 1098 -17.91 7.60 23.82
C PHE A 1098 -19.30 8.15 23.52
N GLU A 1099 -19.80 8.99 24.42
CA GLU A 1099 -21.01 9.78 24.18
C GLU A 1099 -20.60 11.10 23.54
N VAL A 1100 -21.04 11.34 22.30
CA VAL A 1100 -20.72 12.54 21.51
C VAL A 1100 -22.00 13.30 21.22
N THR A 1101 -22.03 14.60 21.55
CA THR A 1101 -23.22 15.45 21.42
C THR A 1101 -22.88 16.74 20.68
N ALA A 1102 -23.68 17.11 19.69
CA ALA A 1102 -23.65 18.44 19.07
C ALA A 1102 -24.69 19.35 19.76
N LYS A 1103 -24.27 20.39 20.48
CA LYS A 1103 -25.17 21.18 21.35
C LYS A 1103 -25.73 22.43 20.67
N GLN A 1104 -24.96 23.05 19.78
CA GLN A 1104 -25.23 24.41 19.29
C GLN A 1104 -25.72 24.43 17.84
N GLY A 1105 -25.24 23.50 17.01
CA GLY A 1105 -25.55 23.38 15.59
C GLY A 1105 -25.34 21.96 15.05
N VAL A 1106 -25.42 21.80 13.73
CA VAL A 1106 -25.14 20.55 13.02
C VAL A 1106 -23.62 20.36 12.90
N SER A 1107 -23.14 19.17 13.27
CA SER A 1107 -21.76 18.75 13.07
C SER A 1107 -21.68 17.84 11.84
N ALA A 1108 -21.00 18.30 10.79
CA ALA A 1108 -20.63 17.48 9.64
C ALA A 1108 -19.19 16.97 9.80
N TRP A 1109 -18.91 15.78 9.27
CA TRP A 1109 -17.62 15.11 9.40
C TRP A 1109 -17.14 15.03 10.85
N THR A 1110 -18.04 14.65 11.77
CA THR A 1110 -17.69 14.51 13.19
C THR A 1110 -16.59 13.46 13.31
N TRP A 1111 -15.42 13.85 13.81
CA TRP A 1111 -14.23 13.02 13.84
C TRP A 1111 -13.74 12.80 15.27
N LEU A 1112 -13.74 11.53 15.70
CA LEU A 1112 -13.12 11.11 16.94
C LEU A 1112 -11.66 10.75 16.68
N SER A 1113 -10.76 11.28 17.50
CA SER A 1113 -9.32 11.02 17.41
C SER A 1113 -8.75 10.63 18.78
N VAL A 1114 -7.91 9.61 18.77
CA VAL A 1114 -7.02 9.33 19.90
C VAL A 1114 -5.94 10.41 19.91
N SER A 1115 -5.58 10.90 21.10
CA SER A 1115 -4.52 11.90 21.24
C SER A 1115 -3.22 11.41 20.62
N ASP A 1116 -2.50 12.31 19.96
CA ASP A 1116 -1.15 12.08 19.45
C ASP A 1116 -0.17 11.51 20.49
N LYS A 1117 -0.35 11.86 21.78
CA LYS A 1117 0.46 11.32 22.88
C LYS A 1117 0.25 9.83 23.13
N ASP A 1118 -0.82 9.29 22.55
CA ASP A 1118 -1.26 7.90 22.63
C ASP A 1118 -1.13 7.19 21.27
N ALA A 1119 -0.23 7.66 20.39
CA ALA A 1119 -0.01 7.04 19.08
C ALA A 1119 0.35 5.54 19.15
N SER A 1120 0.88 5.06 20.28
CA SER A 1120 1.19 3.66 20.54
C SER A 1120 -0.03 2.74 20.69
N ILE A 1121 -1.25 3.27 20.73
CA ILE A 1121 -2.48 2.50 20.64
C ILE A 1121 -3.22 2.84 19.34
N ILE A 1122 -3.67 1.81 18.65
CA ILE A 1122 -4.48 1.93 17.45
C ILE A 1122 -5.87 1.37 17.77
N VAL A 1123 -6.88 2.20 17.54
CA VAL A 1123 -8.27 1.86 17.82
C VAL A 1123 -9.10 2.12 16.57
N SER A 1124 -10.08 1.26 16.33
CA SER A 1124 -11.19 1.56 15.43
C SER A 1124 -12.41 1.96 16.25
N PHE A 1125 -13.05 3.04 15.86
CA PHE A 1125 -14.36 3.39 16.38
C PHE A 1125 -15.43 2.58 15.63
N GLU A 1126 -16.58 2.34 16.26
CA GLU A 1126 -17.71 1.67 15.60
C GLU A 1126 -18.24 2.51 14.44
N GLU A 1127 -18.24 3.84 14.61
CA GLU A 1127 -18.58 4.83 13.60
C GLU A 1127 -17.65 6.04 13.76
N ASN A 1128 -17.28 6.66 12.64
CA ASN A 1128 -16.56 7.95 12.62
C ASN A 1128 -16.98 8.72 11.36
N ALA A 1129 -16.54 9.98 11.22
CA ALA A 1129 -16.86 10.82 10.06
C ALA A 1129 -18.37 11.01 9.81
N PHE A 1130 -19.19 10.97 10.87
CA PHE A 1130 -20.64 10.99 10.77
C PHE A 1130 -21.26 12.38 10.98
N LEU A 1131 -22.52 12.53 10.57
CA LEU A 1131 -23.36 13.68 10.87
C LEU A 1131 -23.93 13.60 12.30
N LEU A 1132 -23.94 14.72 13.02
CA LEU A 1132 -24.79 14.92 14.21
C LEU A 1132 -25.65 16.17 14.03
N ASN A 1133 -26.97 16.02 14.17
CA ASN A 1133 -27.87 17.16 14.24
C ASN A 1133 -27.76 17.87 15.60
N LYS A 1134 -28.19 19.13 15.65
CA LYS A 1134 -28.27 19.89 16.91
C LYS A 1134 -29.12 19.17 17.95
N GLY A 1135 -28.57 19.03 19.15
CA GLY A 1135 -29.17 18.32 20.28
C GLY A 1135 -29.04 16.80 20.20
N GLN A 1136 -28.56 16.24 19.08
CA GLN A 1136 -28.37 14.80 18.94
C GLN A 1136 -27.16 14.34 19.75
N THR A 1137 -27.32 13.18 20.38
CA THR A 1137 -26.25 12.46 21.06
C THR A 1137 -26.09 11.09 20.40
N LYS A 1138 -24.85 10.69 20.09
CA LYS A 1138 -24.50 9.37 19.59
C LYS A 1138 -23.55 8.69 20.56
N LEU A 1139 -23.72 7.38 20.72
CA LEU A 1139 -22.85 6.54 21.53
C LEU A 1139 -21.97 5.73 20.57
N VAL A 1140 -20.67 5.93 20.62
CA VAL A 1140 -19.70 5.33 19.68
C VAL A 1140 -18.83 4.36 20.45
N LYS A 1141 -18.96 3.05 20.19
CA LYS A 1141 -18.05 2.05 20.76
C LYS A 1141 -16.71 2.08 20.03
N TYR A 1142 -15.74 1.35 20.57
CA TYR A 1142 -14.46 1.17 19.92
C TYR A 1142 -13.93 -0.24 20.12
N SER A 1143 -12.99 -0.63 19.28
CA SER A 1143 -12.19 -1.84 19.40
C SER A 1143 -10.71 -1.47 19.33
N ILE A 1144 -9.89 -2.14 20.13
CA ILE A 1144 -8.44 -1.97 20.07
C ILE A 1144 -7.94 -2.87 18.93
N ILE A 1145 -7.29 -2.25 17.94
CA ILE A 1145 -6.65 -2.95 16.81
C ILE A 1145 -5.31 -3.51 17.29
N SER A 1146 -4.49 -2.67 17.90
CA SER A 1146 -3.17 -3.04 18.40
C SER A 1146 -2.65 -2.05 19.45
N GLY A 1147 -1.61 -2.46 20.17
CA GLY A 1147 -0.92 -1.60 21.11
C GLY A 1147 -1.67 -1.32 22.41
N SER A 1148 -1.16 -0.38 23.20
CA SER A 1148 -1.76 0.03 24.48
C SER A 1148 -1.23 1.40 24.92
N SER A 1149 -2.08 2.18 25.59
CA SER A 1149 -1.66 3.39 26.31
C SER A 1149 -2.57 3.62 27.53
N PRO A 1150 -2.07 3.69 28.78
CA PRO A 1150 -2.94 3.84 29.94
C PRO A 1150 -3.78 5.13 29.95
N GLY A 1151 -5.09 4.99 30.10
CA GLY A 1151 -6.03 6.11 30.23
C GLY A 1151 -6.20 6.95 28.96
N TRP A 1152 -5.84 6.41 27.80
CA TRP A 1152 -6.00 7.05 26.49
C TRP A 1152 -7.46 7.46 26.23
N GLU A 1153 -8.42 6.73 26.81
CA GLU A 1153 -9.84 7.00 26.67
C GLU A 1153 -10.23 8.38 27.21
N ASP A 1154 -9.57 8.83 28.29
CA ASP A 1154 -9.83 10.15 28.88
C ASP A 1154 -9.18 11.30 28.07
N ARG A 1155 -8.44 10.97 26.98
CA ARG A 1155 -7.74 11.91 26.09
C ARG A 1155 -8.23 11.86 24.63
N VAL A 1156 -9.30 11.12 24.35
CA VAL A 1156 -9.94 11.12 23.04
C VAL A 1156 -10.65 12.45 22.82
N THR A 1157 -10.43 13.03 21.64
CA THR A 1157 -11.04 14.30 21.22
C THR A 1157 -12.10 14.06 20.15
N ALA A 1158 -13.04 15.00 20.02
CA ALA A 1158 -14.02 15.04 18.93
C ALA A 1158 -13.94 16.41 18.26
N ASP A 1159 -13.82 16.41 16.93
CA ASP A 1159 -13.80 17.60 16.09
C ASP A 1159 -14.82 17.47 14.95
N SER A 1160 -14.93 18.50 14.10
CA SER A 1160 -15.80 18.56 12.93
C SER A 1160 -15.17 19.40 11.83
N ILE A 1161 -15.78 19.40 10.65
CA ILE A 1161 -15.33 20.27 9.54
C ILE A 1161 -15.33 21.77 9.91
N TYR A 1162 -16.13 22.20 10.89
CA TYR A 1162 -16.12 23.58 11.37
C TYR A 1162 -14.77 23.95 12.01
N GLY A 1163 -14.23 23.06 12.85
CA GLY A 1163 -12.99 23.27 13.59
C GLY A 1163 -11.77 23.37 12.67
N GLN A 1164 -11.82 22.73 11.50
CA GLN A 1164 -10.74 22.75 10.50
C GLN A 1164 -10.34 24.17 10.09
N GLY A 1165 -11.32 25.05 9.82
CA GLY A 1165 -11.08 26.42 9.35
C GLY A 1165 -10.90 27.47 10.44
N GLN A 1166 -10.94 27.09 11.71
CA GLN A 1166 -10.77 28.04 12.82
C GLN A 1166 -9.30 28.18 13.20
N ARG A 1167 -8.85 29.43 13.29
CA ARG A 1167 -7.57 29.78 13.90
C ARG A 1167 -7.73 29.79 15.42
N ASP A 1168 -7.26 28.72 16.06
CA ASP A 1168 -7.23 28.58 17.52
C ASP A 1168 -6.25 29.55 18.19
#